data_AF-A0A127F113-F1
#
_entry.id   AF-A0A127F113-F1
#
_cell.length_a   1.000
_cell.length_b   1.000
_cell.length_c   1.000
_cell.angle_alpha   90.00
_cell.angle_beta   90.00
_cell.angle_gamma   90.00
#
_symmetry.space_group_name_H-M   'P 1'
#
loop_
_entity.id
_entity.type
_entity.pdbx_description
1 polymer ?
#
loop_
_entity_poly.entity_id
_entity_poly.type
_entity_poly.pdbx_seq_one_letter_code
_entity_poly.pdbx_strand_id
1 'polypeptide(L)'
;MGETVRRPILTAICVAAFTATANAPAHAQLNVGTFINEMARRAQEAERQRLQIEQQQRAERALALEQKRYEAEVRAQQKLDQDRKEALLAAEQADLDRIAKAAEEARLRAASLERLLPEARQLIADATAFLKTNPPRVIELVEAISNLDAATKGDDPNKVASLIETLKASLRTRAGFDRFAVEREGLRQRELEQSRNQVNKLAGQQREFFNFYFREFSVTPSTQALVPAAAELERALSSSDFRRIEEASNRAAVAIRNAGLVNEFNKSRDVLEHASDDTNAIRRTERNAFLIDGSGEDFVTLVNSSPKAPHVSRALGGGVQFEKGLAKACIYEPGFDKRQTYLLKQLLLDLQARSIDLDAAECTRSDLGNYDVIGIRRSGFARLKSSPALALLSEIEADRFRPLKTVTSEEQLRAREIEERERERNRAAIASDKDDGYGIIISDAKNSNLCLVVDSRLRAHKTWLDGSVDRLSSEVVVSNAIEKTGMDDAYRSIQRQECGSVYSSSKELKKLNEALVRDRLPDVISVPWATSAEIQAIEKRLTDEDARIKQIDYDRRQKAAIEREAEDRKSKEEAAKRENRQNQLRAQFGNLAASTAAAVAKDVRESFDTTDWQSTVGFAQFPWAVAAYHRLTQTRWELQSFDSQVEDFGTAYWGGRPLEAAIARVSFRMRNRILGQYKDVCFILARVNDTEFGMRRDGVSADCTDFREIESWKANHKFESRWVAE
;
A
#
# COMPACT_ATOMS: atom_id res chain seq x y z
N MET A 1 28.97 -68.65 38.66
CA MET A 1 27.68 -69.12 39.21
C MET A 1 26.77 -69.42 38.03
N GLY A 2 26.19 -70.64 37.98
CA GLY A 2 25.09 -71.09 37.11
C GLY A 2 25.49 -71.40 35.65
N GLU A 3 25.95 -72.60 35.28
CA GLU A 3 25.23 -73.87 35.04
C GLU A 3 24.57 -74.03 33.65
N THR A 4 25.18 -74.93 32.85
CA THR A 4 24.58 -76.01 32.01
C THR A 4 23.63 -75.66 30.83
N VAL A 5 23.61 -76.31 29.65
CA VAL A 5 23.45 -77.76 29.37
C VAL A 5 23.92 -78.14 27.93
N ARG A 6 24.83 -79.13 27.86
CA ARG A 6 24.94 -80.35 27.02
C ARG A 6 24.49 -80.44 25.52
N ARG A 7 25.44 -80.93 24.69
CA ARG A 7 25.29 -81.85 23.50
C ARG A 7 24.62 -83.20 23.89
N PRO A 8 24.19 -84.13 22.99
CA PRO A 8 24.69 -84.45 21.63
C PRO A 8 23.56 -84.80 20.60
N ILE A 9 23.83 -85.19 19.35
CA ILE A 9 23.89 -86.60 18.93
C ILE A 9 24.55 -86.71 17.53
N LEU A 10 25.63 -87.46 17.52
CA LEU A 10 26.30 -88.10 16.39
C LEU A 10 25.87 -89.58 16.48
N THR A 11 24.83 -90.01 15.77
CA THR A 11 24.52 -91.43 15.50
C THR A 11 23.31 -91.54 14.60
N ALA A 12 23.52 -91.84 13.30
CA ALA A 12 22.64 -92.63 12.42
C ALA A 12 23.14 -92.55 10.96
N ILE A 13 24.39 -92.94 10.72
CA ILE A 13 24.86 -93.34 9.39
C ILE A 13 25.49 -94.71 9.58
N CYS A 14 24.67 -95.74 9.46
CA CYS A 14 24.99 -97.10 9.01
C CYS A 14 23.75 -97.98 9.23
N VAL A 15 23.50 -98.87 8.26
CA VAL A 15 22.43 -99.88 8.18
C VAL A 15 21.13 -99.41 7.53
N ALA A 16 21.10 -99.43 6.18
CA ALA A 16 20.05 -100.11 5.39
C ALA A 16 20.27 -99.85 3.89
N ALA A 17 21.41 -100.30 3.36
CA ALA A 17 21.48 -100.74 1.98
C ALA A 17 21.39 -102.28 2.05
N PHE A 18 20.19 -102.85 1.87
CA PHE A 18 20.02 -104.23 1.38
C PHE A 18 18.53 -104.50 1.08
N THR A 19 18.30 -105.07 -0.11
CA THR A 19 17.04 -105.59 -0.70
C THR A 19 16.05 -104.57 -1.27
N ALA A 20 15.44 -104.74 -2.45
CA ALA A 20 15.68 -105.51 -3.67
C ALA A 20 14.48 -105.20 -4.60
N THR A 21 14.73 -104.98 -5.90
CA THR A 21 13.85 -105.25 -7.07
C THR A 21 12.50 -104.50 -7.18
N ALA A 22 12.07 -103.91 -8.31
CA ALA A 22 12.32 -104.24 -9.71
C ALA A 22 12.06 -103.04 -10.66
N ASN A 23 12.95 -102.86 -11.65
CA ASN A 23 12.71 -102.64 -13.09
C ASN A 23 13.68 -101.64 -13.77
N ALA A 24 14.62 -102.24 -14.51
CA ALA A 24 15.22 -101.82 -15.80
C ALA A 24 16.36 -100.75 -15.81
N PRO A 25 17.20 -100.65 -16.88
CA PRO A 25 18.55 -101.24 -16.90
C PRO A 25 19.74 -100.28 -17.22
N ALA A 26 20.95 -100.75 -16.89
CA ALA A 26 22.31 -100.52 -17.42
C ALA A 26 22.74 -99.19 -18.10
N HIS A 27 23.78 -98.53 -17.55
CA HIS A 27 25.12 -98.37 -18.19
C HIS A 27 26.13 -97.62 -17.29
N ALA A 28 27.42 -97.92 -17.52
CA ALA A 28 28.65 -97.19 -17.15
C ALA A 28 29.38 -97.56 -15.84
N GLN A 29 30.49 -98.30 -15.97
CA GLN A 29 31.59 -98.36 -15.00
C GLN A 29 32.65 -97.30 -15.35
N LEU A 30 33.13 -96.54 -14.35
CA LEU A 30 34.28 -95.62 -14.44
C LEU A 30 35.14 -95.68 -13.16
N ASN A 31 36.42 -95.36 -13.33
CA ASN A 31 37.61 -95.76 -12.54
C ASN A 31 37.75 -95.02 -11.18
N VAL A 32 37.95 -95.77 -10.08
CA VAL A 32 37.82 -95.28 -8.67
C VAL A 32 39.09 -94.61 -8.09
N GLY A 33 40.28 -94.90 -8.63
CA GLY A 33 41.56 -94.45 -8.03
C GLY A 33 41.85 -92.94 -8.15
N THR A 34 41.45 -92.31 -9.25
CA THR A 34 41.62 -90.86 -9.47
C THR A 34 40.70 -90.01 -8.59
N PHE A 35 39.55 -90.54 -8.20
CA PHE A 35 38.58 -89.80 -7.38
C PHE A 35 39.08 -89.59 -5.94
N ILE A 36 39.74 -90.59 -5.34
CA ILE A 36 40.17 -90.54 -3.93
C ILE A 36 41.32 -89.53 -3.73
N ASN A 37 42.30 -89.49 -4.63
CA ASN A 37 43.41 -88.54 -4.54
C ASN A 37 42.96 -87.09 -4.77
N GLU A 38 42.02 -86.88 -5.70
CA GLU A 38 41.43 -85.55 -5.93
C GLU A 38 40.65 -85.07 -4.70
N MET A 39 39.92 -85.96 -4.01
CA MET A 39 39.20 -85.63 -2.78
C MET A 39 40.14 -85.28 -1.61
N ALA A 40 41.25 -86.01 -1.44
CA ALA A 40 42.22 -85.73 -0.38
C ALA A 40 42.92 -84.37 -0.59
N ARG A 41 43.27 -84.03 -1.84
CA ARG A 41 43.86 -82.73 -2.19
C ARG A 41 42.88 -81.59 -1.95
N ARG A 42 41.61 -81.75 -2.36
CA ARG A 42 40.55 -80.76 -2.10
C ARG A 42 40.26 -80.59 -0.61
N ALA A 43 40.33 -81.65 0.19
CA ALA A 43 40.17 -81.55 1.64
C ALA A 43 41.31 -80.74 2.29
N GLN A 44 42.57 -80.98 1.90
CA GLN A 44 43.72 -80.21 2.39
C GLN A 44 43.70 -78.75 1.91
N GLU A 45 43.32 -78.49 0.67
CA GLU A 45 43.15 -77.13 0.14
C GLU A 45 42.03 -76.39 0.87
N ALA A 46 40.90 -77.05 1.16
CA ALA A 46 39.80 -76.48 1.93
C ALA A 46 40.18 -76.17 3.38
N GLU A 47 40.99 -77.00 4.03
CA GLU A 47 41.46 -76.75 5.40
C GLU A 47 42.45 -75.58 5.47
N ARG A 48 43.37 -75.46 4.50
CA ARG A 48 44.25 -74.29 4.38
C ARG A 48 43.47 -73.00 4.14
N GLN A 49 42.46 -73.04 3.26
CA GLN A 49 41.58 -71.89 3.03
C GLN A 49 40.81 -71.50 4.29
N ARG A 50 40.29 -72.47 5.05
CA ARG A 50 39.61 -72.20 6.33
C ARG A 50 40.53 -71.53 7.35
N LEU A 51 41.75 -72.03 7.52
CA LEU A 51 42.73 -71.42 8.43
C LEU A 51 43.12 -70.01 7.98
N GLN A 52 43.28 -69.78 6.67
CA GLN A 52 43.59 -68.47 6.13
C GLN A 52 42.45 -67.47 6.35
N ILE A 53 41.19 -67.91 6.15
CA ILE A 53 39.99 -67.11 6.46
C ILE A 53 39.91 -66.80 7.97
N GLU A 54 40.17 -67.76 8.84
CA GLU A 54 40.12 -67.55 10.28
C GLU A 54 41.22 -66.56 10.74
N GLN A 55 42.42 -66.66 10.18
CA GLN A 55 43.50 -65.71 10.44
C GLN A 55 43.15 -64.30 9.95
N GLN A 56 42.57 -64.17 8.75
CA GLN A 56 42.08 -62.88 8.25
C GLN A 56 41.00 -62.30 9.16
N GLN A 57 40.02 -63.09 9.56
CA GLN A 57 38.96 -62.63 10.47
C GLN A 57 39.49 -62.21 11.85
N ARG A 58 40.53 -62.89 12.38
CA ARG A 58 41.18 -62.49 13.63
C ARG A 58 41.94 -61.17 13.46
N ALA A 59 42.65 -60.99 12.35
CA ALA A 59 43.36 -59.74 12.05
C ALA A 59 42.38 -58.56 11.87
N GLU A 60 41.27 -58.77 11.16
CA GLU A 60 40.20 -57.76 10.99
C GLU A 60 39.57 -57.38 12.33
N ARG A 61 39.29 -58.34 13.21
CA ARG A 61 38.76 -58.06 14.56
C ARG A 61 39.75 -57.30 15.43
N ALA A 62 41.04 -57.61 15.33
CA ALA A 62 42.08 -56.89 16.05
C ALA A 62 42.18 -55.43 15.58
N LEU A 63 42.17 -55.21 14.25
CA LEU A 63 42.17 -53.87 13.66
C LEU A 63 40.92 -53.08 14.03
N ALA A 64 39.75 -53.71 14.01
CA ALA A 64 38.50 -53.06 14.42
C ALA A 64 38.49 -52.68 15.91
N LEU A 65 39.14 -53.47 16.78
CA LEU A 65 39.27 -53.16 18.19
C LEU A 65 40.25 -51.99 18.41
N GLU A 66 41.34 -51.96 17.67
CA GLU A 66 42.32 -50.87 17.71
C GLU A 66 41.72 -49.55 17.22
N GLN A 67 40.97 -49.57 16.11
CA GLN A 67 40.21 -48.41 15.64
C GLN A 67 39.21 -47.91 16.69
N LYS A 68 38.48 -48.81 17.36
CA LYS A 68 37.57 -48.41 18.44
C LYS A 68 38.29 -47.78 19.63
N ARG A 69 39.49 -48.27 19.99
CA ARG A 69 40.30 -47.68 21.07
C ARG A 69 40.79 -46.29 20.69
N TYR A 70 41.30 -46.14 19.47
CA TYR A 70 41.73 -44.86 18.93
C TYR A 70 40.58 -43.85 18.89
N GLU A 71 39.41 -44.24 18.40
CA GLU A 71 38.22 -43.39 18.41
C GLU A 71 37.78 -43.01 19.83
N ALA A 72 37.87 -43.93 20.79
CA ALA A 72 37.55 -43.64 22.19
C ALA A 72 38.53 -42.65 22.83
N GLU A 73 39.84 -42.78 22.55
CA GLU A 73 40.86 -41.83 22.99
C GLU A 73 40.65 -40.44 22.37
N VAL A 74 40.37 -40.36 21.07
CA VAL A 74 40.07 -39.09 20.40
C VAL A 74 38.83 -38.43 21.01
N ARG A 75 37.76 -39.19 21.28
CA ARG A 75 36.56 -38.66 21.94
C ARG A 75 36.85 -38.20 23.37
N ALA A 76 37.65 -38.93 24.12
CA ALA A 76 38.05 -38.55 25.47
C ALA A 76 38.86 -37.25 25.47
N GLN A 77 39.79 -37.10 24.52
CA GLN A 77 40.60 -35.89 24.38
C GLN A 77 39.74 -34.69 23.95
N GLN A 78 38.83 -34.88 22.99
CA GLN A 78 37.89 -33.84 22.57
C GLN A 78 37.02 -33.35 23.73
N LYS A 79 36.54 -34.27 24.56
CA LYS A 79 35.77 -33.91 25.76
C LYS A 79 36.62 -33.11 26.76
N LEU A 80 37.86 -33.53 27.00
CA LEU A 80 38.76 -32.84 27.93
C LEU A 80 39.12 -31.42 27.43
N ASP A 81 39.33 -31.26 26.12
CA ASP A 81 39.55 -29.96 25.50
C ASP A 81 38.30 -29.07 25.56
N GLN A 82 37.11 -29.66 25.40
CA GLN A 82 35.84 -28.95 25.57
C GLN A 82 35.65 -28.49 27.01
N ASP A 83 35.81 -29.39 27.99
CA ASP A 83 35.70 -29.08 29.41
C ASP A 83 36.71 -27.98 29.82
N ARG A 84 37.93 -28.01 29.25
CA ARG A 84 38.94 -26.96 29.48
C ARG A 84 38.53 -25.61 28.88
N LYS A 85 37.95 -25.60 27.68
CA LYS A 85 37.43 -24.36 27.06
C LYS A 85 36.28 -23.80 27.88
N GLU A 86 35.34 -24.64 28.32
CA GLU A 86 34.23 -24.23 29.17
C GLU A 86 34.72 -23.68 30.52
N ALA A 87 35.72 -24.31 31.14
CA ALA A 87 36.33 -23.80 32.37
C ALA A 87 37.05 -22.45 32.18
N LEU A 88 37.75 -22.25 31.06
CA LEU A 88 38.39 -20.97 30.72
C LEU A 88 37.36 -19.86 30.51
N LEU A 89 36.29 -20.14 29.75
CA LEU A 89 35.19 -19.20 29.54
C LEU A 89 34.48 -18.85 30.85
N ALA A 90 34.26 -19.83 31.73
CA ALA A 90 33.67 -19.58 33.05
C ALA A 90 34.57 -18.73 33.95
N ALA A 91 35.90 -18.92 33.90
CA ALA A 91 36.85 -18.11 34.64
C ALA A 91 36.92 -16.66 34.12
N GLU A 92 36.96 -16.49 32.79
CA GLU A 92 36.92 -15.17 32.15
C GLU A 92 35.63 -14.41 32.48
N GLN A 93 34.49 -15.09 32.43
CA GLN A 93 33.20 -14.49 32.81
C GLN A 93 33.19 -14.06 34.29
N ALA A 94 33.73 -14.89 35.19
CA ALA A 94 33.81 -14.54 36.60
C ALA A 94 34.69 -13.31 36.88
N ASP A 95 35.78 -13.14 36.13
CA ASP A 95 36.64 -11.96 36.25
C ASP A 95 35.98 -10.70 35.66
N LEU A 96 35.27 -10.83 34.54
CA LEU A 96 34.45 -9.74 33.99
C LEU A 96 33.35 -9.30 34.97
N ASP A 97 32.68 -10.25 35.62
CA ASP A 97 31.63 -9.96 36.61
C ASP A 97 32.20 -9.23 37.84
N ARG A 98 33.40 -9.61 38.30
CA ARG A 98 34.09 -8.90 39.41
C ARG A 98 34.47 -7.47 39.03
N ILE A 99 35.00 -7.26 37.83
CA ILE A 99 35.35 -5.93 37.32
C ILE A 99 34.09 -5.07 37.20
N ALA A 100 33.01 -5.63 36.65
CA ALA A 100 31.72 -4.94 36.54
C ALA A 100 31.16 -4.53 37.90
N LYS A 101 31.21 -5.42 38.91
CA LYS A 101 30.76 -5.12 40.26
C LYS A 101 31.59 -4.01 40.93
N ALA A 102 32.92 -4.07 40.82
CA ALA A 102 33.80 -3.05 41.38
C ALA A 102 33.60 -1.68 40.70
N ALA A 103 33.39 -1.67 39.39
CA ALA A 103 33.08 -0.46 38.62
C ALA A 103 31.75 0.16 39.06
N GLU A 104 30.72 -0.66 39.29
CA GLU A 104 29.42 -0.19 39.77
C GLU A 104 29.50 0.39 41.19
N GLU A 105 30.22 -0.25 42.11
CA GLU A 105 30.44 0.29 43.46
C GLU A 105 31.20 1.63 43.43
N ALA A 106 32.23 1.75 42.61
CA ALA A 106 32.96 3.01 42.43
C ALA A 106 32.06 4.11 41.83
N ARG A 107 31.23 3.75 40.84
CA ARG A 107 30.24 4.65 40.24
C ARG A 107 29.20 5.13 41.26
N LEU A 108 28.69 4.25 42.11
CA LEU A 108 27.74 4.61 43.17
C LEU A 108 28.37 5.55 44.21
N ARG A 109 29.65 5.34 44.58
CA ARG A 109 30.40 6.27 45.46
C ARG A 109 30.58 7.63 44.80
N ALA A 110 31.00 7.66 43.54
CA ALA A 110 31.18 8.88 42.77
C ALA A 110 29.85 9.66 42.63
N ALA A 111 28.77 8.98 42.28
CA ALA A 111 27.43 9.59 42.18
C ALA A 111 26.93 10.12 43.54
N SER A 112 27.24 9.41 44.64
CA SER A 112 26.92 9.88 45.99
C SER A 112 27.66 11.16 46.35
N LEU A 113 28.96 11.25 46.05
CA LEU A 113 29.75 12.47 46.24
C LEU A 113 29.27 13.61 45.32
N GLU A 114 28.97 13.33 44.05
CA GLU A 114 28.45 14.32 43.10
C GLU A 114 27.16 14.97 43.60
N ARG A 115 26.30 14.20 44.29
CA ARG A 115 25.08 14.71 44.92
C ARG A 115 25.36 15.50 46.20
N LEU A 116 26.26 15.02 47.06
CA LEU A 116 26.49 15.57 48.40
C LEU A 116 27.39 16.83 48.41
N LEU A 117 28.35 16.93 47.49
CA LEU A 117 29.31 18.03 47.45
C LEU A 117 28.65 19.41 47.20
N PRO A 118 27.69 19.58 46.27
CA PRO A 118 26.97 20.83 46.09
C PRO A 118 26.22 21.26 47.36
N GLU A 119 25.53 20.30 48.00
CA GLU A 119 24.79 20.55 49.24
C GLU A 119 25.72 20.96 50.38
N ALA A 120 26.85 20.26 50.56
CA ALA A 120 27.85 20.60 51.57
C ALA A 120 28.42 22.01 51.35
N ARG A 121 28.80 22.34 50.12
CA ARG A 121 29.35 23.67 49.78
C ARG A 121 28.35 24.78 50.02
N GLN A 122 27.09 24.57 49.65
CA GLN A 122 26.02 25.53 49.88
C GLN A 122 25.78 25.72 51.38
N LEU A 123 25.71 24.64 52.15
CA LEU A 123 25.53 24.69 53.59
C LEU A 123 26.69 25.42 54.29
N ILE A 124 27.94 25.19 53.88
CA ILE A 124 29.12 25.94 54.33
C ILE A 124 28.97 27.43 54.03
N ALA A 125 28.55 27.79 52.81
CA ALA A 125 28.40 29.17 52.39
C ALA A 125 27.29 29.89 53.18
N ASP A 126 26.13 29.25 53.36
CA ASP A 126 25.01 29.82 54.12
C ASP A 126 25.35 29.93 55.62
N ALA A 127 26.03 28.93 56.20
CA ALA A 127 26.52 28.99 57.58
C ALA A 127 27.54 30.12 57.78
N THR A 128 28.46 30.29 56.83
CA THR A 128 29.46 31.37 56.85
C THR A 128 28.81 32.75 56.70
N ALA A 129 27.82 32.89 55.83
CA ALA A 129 27.08 34.13 55.63
C ALA A 129 26.21 34.49 56.85
N PHE A 130 25.60 33.50 57.50
CA PHE A 130 24.86 33.68 58.75
C PHE A 130 25.77 34.15 59.90
N LEU A 131 26.98 33.58 60.01
CA LEU A 131 27.98 33.99 61.00
C LEU A 131 28.38 35.47 60.85
N LYS A 132 28.43 35.99 59.62
CA LYS A 132 28.77 37.40 59.36
C LYS A 132 27.70 38.38 59.84
N THR A 133 26.44 37.94 59.92
CA THR A 133 25.29 38.80 60.29
C THR A 133 24.79 38.57 61.72
N ASN A 134 25.17 37.45 62.37
CA ASN A 134 24.74 37.09 63.73
C ASN A 134 25.91 36.51 64.57
N PRO A 135 26.62 37.34 65.38
CA PRO A 135 27.92 36.97 65.96
C PRO A 135 27.98 36.20 67.32
N PRO A 136 26.94 35.91 68.12
CA PRO A 136 27.16 35.17 69.38
C PRO A 136 27.28 33.65 69.16
N ARG A 137 28.33 33.03 69.76
CA ARG A 137 28.73 31.60 69.73
C ARG A 137 29.27 31.09 68.38
N VAL A 138 30.47 31.58 68.03
CA VAL A 138 31.14 31.35 66.73
C VAL A 138 31.99 30.07 66.67
N ILE A 139 32.61 29.64 67.78
CA ILE A 139 33.68 28.62 67.75
C ILE A 139 33.18 27.25 67.27
N GLU A 140 32.13 26.70 67.88
CA GLU A 140 31.56 25.39 67.52
C GLU A 140 31.08 25.33 66.05
N LEU A 141 30.56 26.44 65.53
CA LEU A 141 30.07 26.50 64.14
C LEU A 141 31.22 26.62 63.14
N VAL A 142 32.27 27.38 63.47
CA VAL A 142 33.48 27.48 62.66
C VAL A 142 34.19 26.13 62.57
N GLU A 143 34.24 25.38 63.68
CA GLU A 143 34.79 24.02 63.69
C GLU A 143 33.96 23.06 62.83
N ALA A 144 32.62 23.07 62.97
CA ALA A 144 31.74 22.25 62.14
C ALA A 144 31.82 22.59 60.64
N ILE A 145 31.91 23.88 60.30
CA ILE A 145 32.13 24.34 58.91
C ILE A 145 33.48 23.85 58.38
N SER A 146 34.56 23.99 59.17
CA SER A 146 35.91 23.58 58.75
C SER A 146 36.03 22.08 58.56
N ASN A 147 35.40 21.28 59.44
CA ASN A 147 35.36 19.83 59.33
C ASN A 147 34.61 19.37 58.08
N LEU A 148 33.48 20.01 57.76
CA LEU A 148 32.75 19.72 56.53
C LEU A 148 33.55 20.15 55.30
N ASP A 149 34.18 21.33 55.28
CA ASP A 149 35.03 21.79 54.17
C ASP A 149 36.19 20.81 53.91
N ALA A 150 36.88 20.36 54.96
CA ALA A 150 37.93 19.36 54.85
C ALA A 150 37.40 18.03 54.30
N ALA A 151 36.22 17.59 54.74
CA ALA A 151 35.60 16.37 54.22
C ALA A 151 35.17 16.49 52.74
N THR A 152 34.81 17.69 52.26
CA THR A 152 34.48 17.90 50.84
C THR A 152 35.68 17.72 49.89
N LYS A 153 36.91 17.68 50.43
CA LYS A 153 38.16 17.42 49.68
C LYS A 153 38.55 15.93 49.68
N GLY A 154 37.85 15.09 50.46
CA GLY A 154 38.07 13.65 50.53
C GLY A 154 37.13 12.85 49.62
N ASP A 155 37.21 11.52 49.72
CA ASP A 155 36.53 10.54 48.86
C ASP A 155 35.46 9.69 49.61
N ASP A 156 35.16 10.01 50.86
CA ASP A 156 34.19 9.28 51.69
C ASP A 156 32.81 9.99 51.72
N PRO A 157 31.81 9.52 50.94
CA PRO A 157 30.48 10.11 50.92
C PRO A 157 29.74 9.98 52.26
N ASN A 158 30.01 8.93 53.05
CA ASN A 158 29.33 8.73 54.34
C ASN A 158 29.81 9.78 55.35
N LYS A 159 31.10 10.08 55.34
CA LYS A 159 31.69 11.14 56.16
C LYS A 159 31.13 12.51 55.79
N VAL A 160 31.00 12.82 54.49
CA VAL A 160 30.40 14.09 54.03
C VAL A 160 28.93 14.18 54.46
N ALA A 161 28.12 13.13 54.25
CA ALA A 161 26.71 13.11 54.64
C ALA A 161 26.52 13.30 56.15
N SER A 162 27.31 12.62 56.98
CA SER A 162 27.27 12.76 58.44
C SER A 162 27.60 14.18 58.90
N LEU A 163 28.59 14.82 58.28
CA LEU A 163 28.99 16.18 58.63
C LEU A 163 27.99 17.23 58.14
N ILE A 164 27.31 17.01 57.00
CA ILE A 164 26.18 17.83 56.54
C ILE A 164 25.09 17.87 57.62
N GLU A 165 24.65 16.70 58.10
CA GLU A 165 23.58 16.61 59.10
C GLU A 165 24.00 17.20 60.45
N THR A 166 25.26 17.01 60.84
CA THR A 166 25.83 17.63 62.06
C THR A 166 25.78 19.15 61.99
N LEU A 167 26.18 19.73 60.84
CA LEU A 167 26.15 21.18 60.65
C LEU A 167 24.70 21.71 60.58
N LYS A 168 23.78 21.03 59.87
CA LYS A 168 22.35 21.40 59.85
C LYS A 168 21.73 21.40 61.24
N ALA A 169 21.97 20.35 62.04
CA ALA A 169 21.46 20.25 63.40
C ALA A 169 21.97 21.42 64.27
N SER A 170 23.25 21.75 64.15
CA SER A 170 23.89 22.86 64.88
C SER A 170 23.39 24.24 64.46
N LEU A 171 22.93 24.39 63.23
CA LEU A 171 22.35 25.63 62.69
C LEU A 171 20.87 25.79 63.09
N ARG A 172 20.08 24.72 63.08
CA ARG A 172 18.64 24.73 63.46
C ARG A 172 18.39 25.16 64.90
N THR A 173 19.32 24.87 65.81
CA THR A 173 19.20 25.29 67.22
C THR A 173 19.49 26.79 67.43
N ARG A 174 19.81 27.55 66.37
CA ARG A 174 20.16 28.97 66.45
C ARG A 174 18.98 29.86 66.08
N ALA A 175 18.70 30.84 66.93
CA ALA A 175 17.65 31.81 66.69
C ALA A 175 17.89 32.56 65.37
N GLY A 176 16.86 32.63 64.51
CA GLY A 176 16.88 33.38 63.26
C GLY A 176 17.47 32.65 62.04
N PHE A 177 18.09 31.47 62.21
CA PHE A 177 18.68 30.73 61.09
C PHE A 177 17.62 30.24 60.09
N ASP A 178 16.49 29.70 60.56
CA ASP A 178 15.44 29.20 59.66
C ASP A 178 14.88 30.31 58.74
N ARG A 179 14.68 31.52 59.27
CA ARG A 179 14.25 32.68 58.47
C ARG A 179 15.33 33.08 57.46
N PHE A 180 16.59 33.16 57.90
CA PHE A 180 17.72 33.45 57.03
C PHE A 180 17.86 32.43 55.90
N ALA A 181 17.69 31.14 56.19
CA ALA A 181 17.78 30.06 55.20
C ALA A 181 16.67 30.17 54.14
N VAL A 182 15.43 30.49 54.54
CA VAL A 182 14.30 30.71 53.61
C VAL A 182 14.54 31.93 52.73
N GLU A 183 15.02 33.05 53.29
CA GLU A 183 15.35 34.26 52.51
C GLU A 183 16.47 33.99 51.49
N ARG A 184 17.53 33.27 51.90
CA ARG A 184 18.64 32.88 51.02
C ARG A 184 18.20 31.93 49.91
N GLU A 185 17.34 30.96 50.21
CA GLU A 185 16.76 30.06 49.20
C GLU A 185 15.92 30.85 48.18
N GLY A 186 15.08 31.78 48.65
CA GLY A 186 14.27 32.64 47.78
C GLY A 186 15.10 33.51 46.84
N LEU A 187 16.24 34.03 47.30
CA LEU A 187 17.18 34.77 46.45
C LEU A 187 17.82 33.87 45.39
N ARG A 188 18.28 32.67 45.78
CA ARG A 188 18.92 31.71 44.86
C ARG A 188 17.96 31.25 43.76
N GLN A 189 16.68 31.02 44.09
CA GLN A 189 15.67 30.67 43.09
C GLN A 189 15.44 31.79 42.07
N ARG A 190 15.42 33.05 42.51
CA ARG A 190 15.29 34.21 41.61
C ARG A 190 16.52 34.38 40.72
N GLU A 191 17.72 34.23 41.27
CA GLU A 191 18.97 34.28 40.50
C GLU A 191 19.04 33.16 39.46
N LEU A 192 18.61 31.95 39.81
CA LEU A 192 18.55 30.80 38.89
C LEU A 192 17.50 31.03 37.79
N GLU A 193 16.33 31.56 38.13
CA GLU A 193 15.29 31.89 37.14
C GLU A 193 15.75 32.99 36.20
N GLN A 194 16.41 34.03 36.71
CA GLN A 194 17.02 35.08 35.90
C GLN A 194 18.10 34.54 34.96
N SER A 195 19.01 33.71 35.47
CA SER A 195 20.06 33.06 34.67
C SER A 195 19.44 32.16 33.58
N ARG A 196 18.41 31.38 33.93
CA ARG A 196 17.67 30.54 32.99
C ARG A 196 17.02 31.36 31.88
N ASN A 197 16.40 32.47 32.22
CA ASN A 197 15.78 33.36 31.25
C ASN A 197 16.82 33.99 30.33
N GLN A 198 17.99 34.40 30.85
CA GLN A 198 19.07 34.97 30.05
C GLN A 198 19.66 33.95 29.06
N VAL A 199 19.95 32.73 29.52
CA VAL A 199 20.50 31.66 28.67
C VAL A 199 19.48 31.24 27.61
N ASN A 200 18.20 31.10 27.95
CA ASN A 200 17.15 30.80 26.97
C ASN A 200 16.99 31.92 25.94
N LYS A 201 17.06 33.19 26.36
CA LYS A 201 17.04 34.35 25.46
C LYS A 201 18.22 34.28 24.49
N LEU A 202 19.43 34.05 24.99
CA LEU A 202 20.65 33.95 24.18
C LEU A 202 20.60 32.76 23.21
N ALA A 203 20.20 31.58 23.68
CA ALA A 203 20.06 30.38 22.85
C ALA A 203 19.02 30.58 21.73
N GLY A 204 17.90 31.25 22.02
CA GLY A 204 16.92 31.64 21.01
C GLY A 204 17.52 32.58 19.96
N GLN A 205 18.24 33.61 20.38
CA GLN A 205 18.92 34.55 19.47
C GLN A 205 19.96 33.85 18.57
N GLN A 206 20.74 32.92 19.13
CA GLN A 206 21.71 32.13 18.37
C GLN A 206 21.05 31.22 17.34
N ARG A 207 19.91 30.59 17.68
CA ARG A 207 19.13 29.77 16.73
C ARG A 207 18.62 30.62 15.57
N GLU A 208 18.02 31.78 15.86
CA GLU A 208 17.54 32.68 14.82
C GLU A 208 18.68 33.19 13.93
N PHE A 209 19.84 33.51 14.52
CA PHE A 209 21.03 33.88 13.76
C PHE A 209 21.50 32.75 12.83
N PHE A 210 21.57 31.51 13.29
CA PHE A 210 21.94 30.37 12.45
C PHE A 210 20.95 30.17 11.30
N ASN A 211 19.65 30.23 11.58
CA ASN A 211 18.61 30.09 10.56
C ASN A 211 18.69 31.20 9.51
N PHE A 212 18.92 32.45 9.94
CA PHE A 212 19.17 33.57 9.04
C PHE A 212 20.43 33.35 8.19
N TYR A 213 21.55 33.04 8.84
CA TYR A 213 22.85 32.92 8.18
C TYR A 213 22.87 31.76 7.18
N PHE A 214 22.26 30.61 7.50
CA PHE A 214 22.18 29.46 6.57
C PHE A 214 21.28 29.72 5.37
N ARG A 215 20.22 30.52 5.55
CA ARG A 215 19.34 30.93 4.44
C ARG A 215 20.07 31.86 3.47
N GLU A 216 20.83 32.81 3.99
CA GLU A 216 21.52 33.83 3.19
C GLU A 216 22.84 33.33 2.59
N PHE A 217 23.58 32.48 3.32
CA PHE A 217 24.97 32.11 3.00
C PHE A 217 25.18 30.60 2.96
N SER A 218 24.28 29.86 2.28
CA SER A 218 24.20 28.39 2.30
C SER A 218 25.45 27.63 1.81
N VAL A 219 26.35 28.26 1.05
CA VAL A 219 27.54 27.61 0.45
C VAL A 219 28.87 28.21 0.95
N THR A 220 28.87 28.83 2.13
CA THR A 220 30.11 29.42 2.69
C THR A 220 30.85 28.46 3.63
N PRO A 221 32.20 28.55 3.73
CA PRO A 221 32.97 27.80 4.73
C PRO A 221 32.49 28.05 6.17
N SER A 222 32.06 29.28 6.47
CA SER A 222 31.49 29.64 7.77
C SER A 222 30.18 28.91 8.05
N THR A 223 29.31 28.74 7.05
CA THR A 223 28.09 27.93 7.19
C THR A 223 28.41 26.48 7.53
N GLN A 224 29.37 25.87 6.82
CA GLN A 224 29.79 24.49 7.10
C GLN A 224 30.35 24.32 8.52
N ALA A 225 31.09 25.32 9.03
CA ALA A 225 31.63 25.32 10.41
C ALA A 225 30.56 25.49 11.49
N LEU A 226 29.44 26.15 11.18
CA LEU A 226 28.35 26.43 12.13
C LEU A 226 27.29 25.31 12.21
N VAL A 227 27.11 24.50 11.16
CA VAL A 227 26.07 23.44 11.11
C VAL A 227 26.06 22.52 12.35
N PRO A 228 27.21 22.00 12.84
CA PRO A 228 27.19 21.10 14.00
C PRO A 228 26.68 21.77 15.28
N ALA A 229 27.08 23.02 15.52
CA ALA A 229 26.66 23.79 16.68
C ALA A 229 25.17 24.17 16.62
N ALA A 230 24.67 24.51 15.43
CA ALA A 230 23.25 24.79 15.22
C ALA A 230 22.36 23.56 15.47
N ALA A 231 22.75 22.40 14.92
CA ALA A 231 22.02 21.14 15.11
C ALA A 231 22.04 20.65 16.58
N GLU A 232 23.08 20.97 17.33
CA GLU A 232 23.14 20.69 18.75
C GLU A 232 22.26 21.63 19.57
N LEU A 233 22.27 22.92 19.26
CA LEU A 233 21.42 23.93 19.90
C LEU A 233 19.92 23.67 19.69
N GLU A 234 19.51 23.28 18.48
CA GLU A 234 18.13 22.85 18.15
C GLU A 234 17.66 21.69 19.03
N ARG A 235 18.50 20.65 19.16
CA ARG A 235 18.19 19.49 20.00
C ARG A 235 18.12 19.85 21.47
N ALA A 236 19.02 20.72 21.94
CA ALA A 236 19.04 21.17 23.33
C ALA A 236 17.79 22.00 23.69
N LEU A 237 17.41 22.95 22.83
CA LEU A 237 16.20 23.79 23.01
C LEU A 237 14.90 22.96 23.04
N SER A 238 14.91 21.78 22.43
CA SER A 238 13.77 20.85 22.46
C SER A 238 13.67 20.03 23.76
N SER A 239 14.71 20.02 24.61
CA SER A 239 14.83 19.04 25.70
C SER A 239 14.36 19.50 27.09
N SER A 240 13.89 20.74 27.26
CA SER A 240 13.52 21.37 28.55
C SER A 240 14.61 21.38 29.66
N ASP A 241 15.74 20.74 29.42
CA ASP A 241 16.91 20.63 30.30
C ASP A 241 17.78 21.87 30.18
N PHE A 242 17.80 22.68 31.26
CA PHE A 242 18.56 23.93 31.31
C PHE A 242 20.06 23.74 31.09
N ARG A 243 20.67 22.68 31.65
CA ARG A 243 22.13 22.44 31.50
C ARG A 243 22.49 22.16 30.05
N ARG A 244 21.65 21.38 29.35
CA ARG A 244 21.84 21.11 27.92
C ARG A 244 21.75 22.38 27.08
N ILE A 245 20.79 23.27 27.40
CA ILE A 245 20.63 24.53 26.68
C ILE A 245 21.84 25.44 26.92
N GLU A 246 22.30 25.56 28.17
CA GLU A 246 23.48 26.35 28.53
C GLU A 246 24.75 25.87 27.80
N GLU A 247 25.03 24.57 27.85
CA GLU A 247 26.18 23.99 27.16
C GLU A 247 26.13 24.19 25.64
N ALA A 248 24.97 23.94 25.03
CA ALA A 248 24.80 24.12 23.59
C ALA A 248 24.90 25.60 23.19
N SER A 249 24.38 26.51 24.02
CA SER A 249 24.51 27.97 23.81
C SER A 249 25.96 28.44 23.90
N ASN A 250 26.74 27.89 24.84
CA ASN A 250 28.18 28.15 24.94
C ASN A 250 28.94 27.63 23.71
N ARG A 251 28.63 26.41 23.25
CA ARG A 251 29.22 25.86 22.02
C ARG A 251 28.85 26.67 20.77
N ALA A 252 27.61 27.14 20.69
CA ALA A 252 27.17 28.05 19.63
C ALA A 252 27.95 29.38 19.66
N ALA A 253 28.16 29.98 20.83
CA ALA A 253 28.95 31.21 20.95
C ALA A 253 30.42 31.02 20.50
N VAL A 254 31.02 29.87 20.80
CA VAL A 254 32.36 29.51 20.33
C VAL A 254 32.38 29.32 18.80
N ALA A 255 31.39 28.63 18.24
CA ALA A 255 31.29 28.41 16.80
C ALA A 255 31.13 29.73 16.02
N ILE A 256 30.28 30.63 16.49
CA ILE A 256 30.09 31.99 15.93
C ILE A 256 31.42 32.76 15.94
N ARG A 257 32.17 32.67 17.05
CA ARG A 257 33.47 33.33 17.18
C ARG A 257 34.50 32.76 16.21
N ASN A 258 34.60 31.44 16.12
CA ASN A 258 35.55 30.76 15.24
C ASN A 258 35.24 30.99 13.75
N ALA A 259 33.97 31.19 13.42
CA ALA A 259 33.52 31.55 12.07
C ALA A 259 33.77 33.02 11.71
N GLY A 260 34.24 33.85 12.65
CA GLY A 260 34.47 35.28 12.46
C GLY A 260 33.20 36.13 12.43
N LEU A 261 32.07 35.60 12.91
CA LEU A 261 30.73 36.17 12.73
C LEU A 261 30.18 36.90 13.95
N VAL A 262 31.05 37.30 14.87
CA VAL A 262 30.63 37.97 16.12
C VAL A 262 29.92 39.29 15.84
N ASN A 263 30.37 40.06 14.83
CA ASN A 263 29.77 41.35 14.51
C ASN A 263 28.40 41.19 13.84
N GLU A 264 28.26 40.20 12.96
CA GLU A 264 27.02 39.83 12.27
C GLU A 264 26.00 39.28 13.28
N PHE A 265 26.47 38.44 14.21
CA PHE A 265 25.66 37.97 15.33
C PHE A 265 25.21 39.12 16.21
N ASN A 266 26.10 40.03 16.63
CA ASN A 266 25.72 41.19 17.44
C ASN A 266 24.74 42.11 16.71
N LYS A 267 24.92 42.37 15.42
CA LYS A 267 23.94 43.13 14.61
C LYS A 267 22.58 42.45 14.56
N SER A 268 22.56 41.13 14.38
CA SER A 268 21.31 40.34 14.42
C SER A 268 20.67 40.35 15.81
N ARG A 269 21.50 40.30 16.85
CA ARG A 269 21.07 40.37 18.24
C ARG A 269 20.47 41.73 18.56
N ASP A 270 21.08 42.82 18.12
CA ASP A 270 20.56 44.17 18.31
C ASP A 270 19.18 44.30 17.63
N VAL A 271 18.99 43.75 16.43
CA VAL A 271 17.67 43.71 15.75
C VAL A 271 16.64 42.89 16.56
N LEU A 272 17.06 41.78 17.19
CA LEU A 272 16.21 40.92 18.03
C LEU A 272 15.99 41.47 19.47
N GLU A 273 16.92 42.26 19.98
CA GLU A 273 16.89 42.88 21.31
C GLU A 273 16.01 44.14 21.28
N HIS A 274 16.05 44.91 20.18
CA HIS A 274 15.07 45.95 19.87
C HIS A 274 13.67 45.40 19.52
N ALA A 275 13.51 44.08 19.44
CA ALA A 275 12.22 43.38 19.36
C ALA A 275 11.79 42.74 20.70
N SER A 276 12.65 42.76 21.73
CA SER A 276 12.49 42.00 22.99
C SER A 276 12.45 42.86 24.25
N ASP A 277 12.82 44.14 24.19
CA ASP A 277 12.98 44.98 25.39
C ASP A 277 11.79 45.89 25.72
N ASP A 278 10.58 45.54 25.27
CA ASP A 278 9.39 46.08 25.91
C ASP A 278 8.26 45.06 25.97
N THR A 279 7.63 45.00 27.14
CA THR A 279 6.51 44.12 27.46
C THR A 279 5.43 44.05 26.37
N ASN A 280 5.14 42.85 25.87
CA ASN A 280 3.92 42.48 25.12
C ASN A 280 3.53 43.28 23.85
N ALA A 281 4.37 44.14 23.27
CA ALA A 281 4.01 44.90 22.09
C ALA A 281 4.73 44.38 20.83
N ILE A 282 4.01 43.66 19.96
CA ILE A 282 4.42 43.44 18.57
C ILE A 282 4.69 44.81 17.93
N ARG A 283 5.92 45.09 17.49
CA ARG A 283 6.27 46.39 16.91
C ARG A 283 5.60 46.57 15.55
N ARG A 284 4.75 47.59 15.47
CA ARG A 284 4.10 48.02 14.24
C ARG A 284 5.12 48.56 13.23
N THR A 285 5.10 48.03 12.02
CA THR A 285 5.81 48.52 10.82
C THR A 285 4.78 48.95 9.77
N GLU A 286 5.21 49.60 8.69
CA GLU A 286 4.30 49.87 7.56
C GLU A 286 3.79 48.57 6.91
N ARG A 287 4.63 47.52 6.89
CA ARG A 287 4.31 46.24 6.26
C ARG A 287 3.36 45.40 7.08
N ASN A 288 3.35 45.51 8.40
CA ASN A 288 2.48 44.72 9.28
C ASN A 288 1.32 45.53 9.90
N ALA A 289 1.26 46.84 9.63
CA ALA A 289 0.23 47.74 10.16
C ALA A 289 -1.19 47.19 9.94
N PHE A 290 -1.49 46.58 8.81
CA PHE A 290 -2.83 46.07 8.52
C PHE A 290 -3.26 44.89 9.41
N LEU A 291 -2.33 44.17 10.06
CA LEU A 291 -2.63 43.13 11.05
C LEU A 291 -2.84 43.70 12.46
N ILE A 292 -2.26 44.86 12.75
CA ILE A 292 -2.24 45.47 14.09
C ILE A 292 -3.32 46.55 14.22
N ASP A 293 -3.48 47.38 13.18
CA ASP A 293 -4.38 48.53 13.18
C ASP A 293 -5.79 48.13 12.80
N GLY A 294 -6.78 48.68 13.51
CA GLY A 294 -8.19 48.51 13.24
C GLY A 294 -8.88 47.65 14.30
N SER A 295 -10.12 47.25 14.03
CA SER A 295 -10.90 46.49 15.02
C SER A 295 -10.33 45.08 15.19
N GLY A 296 -10.32 44.59 16.43
CA GLY A 296 -9.90 43.24 16.77
C GLY A 296 -10.76 42.16 16.11
N GLU A 297 -12.00 42.47 15.74
CA GLU A 297 -12.91 41.51 15.08
C GLU A 297 -12.79 41.51 13.55
N ASP A 298 -11.91 42.32 12.99
CA ASP A 298 -11.67 42.33 11.54
C ASP A 298 -10.97 41.02 11.13
N PHE A 299 -11.47 40.43 10.04
CA PHE A 299 -10.91 39.23 9.43
C PHE A 299 -10.00 39.63 8.27
N VAL A 300 -8.70 39.48 8.47
CA VAL A 300 -7.65 39.85 7.52
C VAL A 300 -7.25 38.63 6.72
N THR A 301 -7.16 38.79 5.40
CA THR A 301 -6.65 37.74 4.51
C THR A 301 -5.36 38.19 3.83
N LEU A 302 -4.45 37.25 3.68
CA LEU A 302 -3.11 37.42 3.13
C LEU A 302 -2.96 36.52 1.91
N VAL A 303 -2.34 37.02 0.85
CA VAL A 303 -2.00 36.25 -0.34
C VAL A 303 -0.49 35.98 -0.38
N ASN A 304 -0.14 34.74 -0.68
CA ASN A 304 1.24 34.33 -0.92
C ASN A 304 1.73 34.96 -2.22
N SER A 305 2.74 35.82 -2.11
CA SER A 305 3.38 36.51 -3.25
C SER A 305 4.76 35.93 -3.55
N SER A 306 5.14 34.81 -2.92
CA SER A 306 6.41 34.16 -3.15
C SER A 306 6.38 33.24 -4.39
N PRO A 307 7.54 32.90 -4.98
CA PRO A 307 7.62 31.91 -6.06
C PRO A 307 7.20 30.49 -5.66
N LYS A 308 6.96 30.24 -4.37
CA LYS A 308 6.51 28.94 -3.85
C LYS A 308 4.99 28.81 -3.74
N ALA A 309 4.25 29.88 -4.07
CA ALA A 309 2.79 29.85 -4.13
C ALA A 309 2.30 28.67 -5.00
N PRO A 310 1.48 27.76 -4.45
CA PRO A 310 1.05 26.55 -5.17
C PRO A 310 0.26 26.82 -6.45
N HIS A 311 -0.66 27.79 -6.41
CA HIS A 311 -1.59 28.08 -7.50
C HIS A 311 -1.84 29.58 -7.72
N VAL A 312 -1.50 30.45 -6.76
CA VAL A 312 -1.74 31.89 -6.89
C VAL A 312 -0.62 32.60 -7.64
N SER A 313 -1.00 33.44 -8.59
CA SER A 313 -0.08 34.32 -9.33
C SER A 313 -0.67 35.72 -9.49
N ARG A 314 0.17 36.67 -9.94
CA ARG A 314 -0.29 38.03 -10.28
C ARG A 314 -0.48 38.15 -11.79
N ALA A 315 -1.63 38.68 -12.18
CA ALA A 315 -1.87 39.12 -13.55
C ALA A 315 -1.01 40.35 -13.89
N LEU A 316 -0.81 40.61 -15.19
CA LEU A 316 -0.08 41.79 -15.67
C LEU A 316 -0.65 43.13 -15.13
N GLY A 317 -1.96 43.17 -14.86
CA GLY A 317 -2.63 44.32 -14.24
C GLY A 317 -2.49 44.41 -12.71
N GLY A 318 -1.70 43.54 -12.08
CA GLY A 318 -1.47 43.53 -10.62
C GLY A 318 -2.51 42.78 -9.79
N GLY A 319 -3.63 42.35 -10.41
CA GLY A 319 -4.66 41.54 -9.77
C GLY A 319 -4.21 40.12 -9.42
N VAL A 320 -4.90 39.49 -8.48
CA VAL A 320 -4.64 38.11 -8.05
C VAL A 320 -5.41 37.16 -8.97
N GLN A 321 -4.76 36.09 -9.44
CA GLN A 321 -5.37 35.03 -10.24
C GLN A 321 -4.95 33.65 -9.72
N PHE A 322 -5.86 32.68 -9.82
CA PHE A 322 -5.64 31.30 -9.40
C PHE A 322 -5.51 30.40 -10.61
N GLU A 323 -4.40 29.67 -10.70
CA GLU A 323 -4.15 28.73 -11.79
C GLU A 323 -5.22 27.64 -11.83
N LYS A 324 -5.87 27.47 -12.99
CA LYS A 324 -6.99 26.54 -13.18
C LYS A 324 -8.16 26.76 -12.20
N GLY A 325 -8.23 27.92 -11.54
CA GLY A 325 -9.21 28.20 -10.50
C GLY A 325 -8.99 27.39 -9.21
N LEU A 326 -7.79 26.88 -8.96
CA LEU A 326 -7.42 26.16 -7.73
C LEU A 326 -6.87 27.13 -6.69
N ALA A 327 -7.35 27.04 -5.45
CA ALA A 327 -6.79 27.79 -4.34
C ALA A 327 -6.59 26.88 -3.13
N LYS A 328 -5.41 26.92 -2.53
CA LYS A 328 -5.12 26.28 -1.25
C LYS A 328 -5.06 27.32 -0.14
N ALA A 329 -5.85 27.15 0.90
CA ALA A 329 -6.00 28.14 1.94
C ALA A 329 -6.07 27.55 3.35
N CYS A 330 -5.81 28.37 4.36
CA CYS A 330 -5.92 27.98 5.76
C CYS A 330 -6.20 29.18 6.67
N ILE A 331 -6.60 28.91 7.92
CA ILE A 331 -6.80 29.95 8.95
C ILE A 331 -5.66 29.87 9.98
N TYR A 332 -4.94 30.98 10.18
CA TYR A 332 -3.78 31.11 11.07
C TYR A 332 -4.19 31.54 12.47
N GLU A 333 -5.18 30.84 13.05
CA GLU A 333 -5.66 31.09 14.41
C GLU A 333 -6.16 29.76 15.01
N PRO A 334 -5.73 29.37 16.21
CA PRO A 334 -6.29 28.20 16.86
C PRO A 334 -7.76 28.44 17.25
N GLY A 335 -8.61 27.42 17.04
CA GLY A 335 -10.02 27.49 17.46
C GLY A 335 -10.89 28.42 16.61
N PHE A 336 -10.52 28.64 15.34
CA PHE A 336 -11.35 29.37 14.40
C PHE A 336 -12.74 28.71 14.24
N ASP A 337 -13.74 29.54 13.95
CA ASP A 337 -15.12 29.10 13.81
C ASP A 337 -15.52 28.89 12.33
N LYS A 338 -16.70 28.29 12.12
CA LYS A 338 -17.25 28.06 10.77
C LYS A 338 -17.48 29.36 9.99
N ARG A 339 -17.66 30.49 10.67
CA ARG A 339 -17.84 31.80 10.02
C ARG A 339 -16.54 32.24 9.35
N GLN A 340 -15.40 32.09 10.01
CA GLN A 340 -14.09 32.39 9.40
C GLN A 340 -13.83 31.53 8.17
N THR A 341 -14.16 30.24 8.22
CA THR A 341 -14.10 29.31 7.08
C THR A 341 -14.97 29.80 5.92
N TYR A 342 -16.23 30.16 6.20
CA TYR A 342 -17.17 30.68 5.20
C TYR A 342 -16.68 32.00 4.58
N LEU A 343 -16.22 32.96 5.38
CA LEU A 343 -15.72 34.25 4.90
C LEU A 343 -14.54 34.07 3.95
N LEU A 344 -13.58 33.22 4.31
CA LEU A 344 -12.43 32.91 3.46
C LEU A 344 -12.87 32.23 2.16
N LYS A 345 -13.80 31.28 2.23
CA LYS A 345 -14.32 30.59 1.04
C LYS A 345 -15.05 31.55 0.09
N GLN A 346 -15.94 32.41 0.61
CA GLN A 346 -16.64 33.41 -0.20
C GLN A 346 -15.66 34.38 -0.87
N LEU A 347 -14.64 34.83 -0.14
CA LEU A 347 -13.59 35.69 -0.71
C LEU A 347 -12.88 35.02 -1.89
N LEU A 348 -12.56 33.73 -1.77
CA LEU A 348 -11.87 32.99 -2.84
C LEU A 348 -12.79 32.76 -4.05
N LEU A 349 -14.08 32.52 -3.83
CA LEU A 349 -15.09 32.42 -4.90
C LEU A 349 -15.25 33.75 -5.65
N ASP A 350 -15.27 34.89 -4.93
CA ASP A 350 -15.30 36.24 -5.52
C ASP A 350 -14.07 36.50 -6.40
N LEU A 351 -12.93 35.89 -6.05
CA LEU A 351 -11.68 35.91 -6.81
C LEU A 351 -11.60 34.81 -7.88
N GLN A 352 -12.73 34.16 -8.21
CA GLN A 352 -12.87 33.14 -9.24
C GLN A 352 -12.11 31.83 -8.97
N ALA A 353 -11.70 31.56 -7.72
CA ALA A 353 -11.27 30.22 -7.34
C ALA A 353 -12.48 29.29 -7.34
N ARG A 354 -12.48 28.27 -8.19
CA ARG A 354 -13.60 27.32 -8.36
C ARG A 354 -13.43 26.08 -7.48
N SER A 355 -12.19 25.68 -7.21
CA SER A 355 -11.86 24.52 -6.40
C SER A 355 -10.96 24.98 -5.26
N ILE A 356 -11.49 24.94 -4.06
CA ILE A 356 -10.87 25.49 -2.86
C ILE A 356 -10.50 24.34 -1.93
N ASP A 357 -9.20 24.15 -1.71
CA ASP A 357 -8.63 23.25 -0.72
C ASP A 357 -8.40 24.06 0.57
N LEU A 358 -9.35 24.00 1.50
CA LEU A 358 -9.30 24.72 2.76
C LEU A 358 -9.05 23.73 3.90
N ASP A 359 -7.91 23.89 4.58
CA ASP A 359 -7.54 23.00 5.68
C ASP A 359 -8.56 23.07 6.82
N ALA A 360 -8.93 21.90 7.35
CA ALA A 360 -9.82 21.77 8.51
C ALA A 360 -9.14 22.13 9.85
N ALA A 361 -7.81 22.30 9.85
CA ALA A 361 -6.99 22.63 11.01
C ALA A 361 -6.28 23.98 10.84
N GLU A 362 -5.65 24.48 11.92
CA GLU A 362 -4.81 25.68 11.86
C GLU A 362 -3.69 25.49 10.83
N CYS A 363 -3.33 26.56 10.11
CA CYS A 363 -2.19 26.59 9.21
C CYS A 363 -0.90 25.98 9.82
N THR A 364 -0.18 25.20 9.02
CA THR A 364 1.11 24.64 9.45
C THR A 364 2.19 25.73 9.52
N ARG A 365 2.61 26.08 10.73
CA ARG A 365 3.51 27.22 11.02
C ARG A 365 4.90 27.13 10.36
N SER A 366 5.43 25.93 10.17
CA SER A 366 6.73 25.69 9.55
C SER A 366 6.70 25.81 8.02
N ASP A 367 5.52 25.93 7.42
CA ASP A 367 5.34 25.76 5.98
C ASP A 367 4.23 26.64 5.40
N LEU A 368 4.20 27.91 5.84
CA LEU A 368 3.22 28.88 5.35
C LEU A 368 3.28 29.08 3.84
N GLY A 369 4.45 28.88 3.22
CA GLY A 369 4.64 28.98 1.78
C GLY A 369 3.82 27.99 0.95
N ASN A 370 3.30 26.92 1.56
CA ASN A 370 2.46 25.91 0.90
C ASN A 370 0.96 26.28 0.82
N TYR A 371 0.59 27.50 1.24
CA TYR A 371 -0.75 28.04 1.08
C TYR A 371 -0.74 29.22 0.12
N ASP A 372 -1.79 29.33 -0.69
CA ASP A 372 -2.01 30.48 -1.55
C ASP A 372 -2.59 31.66 -0.76
N VAL A 373 -3.51 31.38 0.17
CA VAL A 373 -4.18 32.41 0.98
C VAL A 373 -4.28 31.98 2.44
N ILE A 374 -3.99 32.92 3.35
CA ILE A 374 -4.11 32.73 4.80
C ILE A 374 -5.13 33.71 5.35
N GLY A 375 -6.07 33.24 6.17
CA GLY A 375 -7.02 34.08 6.91
C GLY A 375 -6.68 34.17 8.40
N ILE A 376 -6.91 35.32 9.04
CA ILE A 376 -6.69 35.51 10.48
C ILE A 376 -7.58 36.63 11.03
N ARG A 377 -8.11 36.46 12.25
CA ARG A 377 -8.77 37.55 12.97
C ARG A 377 -7.72 38.39 13.71
N ARG A 378 -7.82 39.71 13.72
CA ARG A 378 -6.81 40.55 14.41
C ARG A 378 -6.68 40.24 15.91
N SER A 379 -7.79 40.02 16.61
CA SER A 379 -7.78 39.61 18.01
C SER A 379 -7.17 38.20 18.18
N GLY A 380 -7.33 37.34 17.18
CA GLY A 380 -6.66 36.04 17.07
C GLY A 380 -5.15 36.18 16.98
N PHE A 381 -4.67 37.03 16.08
CA PHE A 381 -3.26 37.37 15.94
C PHE A 381 -2.66 37.91 17.24
N ALA A 382 -3.36 38.85 17.89
CA ALA A 382 -2.92 39.44 19.16
C ALA A 382 -2.84 38.43 20.32
N ARG A 383 -3.58 37.31 20.25
CA ARG A 383 -3.53 36.22 21.23
C ARG A 383 -2.45 35.18 20.95
N LEU A 384 -1.82 35.21 19.77
CA LEU A 384 -0.76 34.26 19.45
C LEU A 384 0.44 34.44 20.38
N LYS A 385 1.05 33.33 20.78
CA LYS A 385 2.35 33.36 21.48
C LYS A 385 3.41 33.97 20.56
N SER A 386 4.50 34.47 21.14
CA SER A 386 5.55 35.17 20.42
C SER A 386 6.10 34.37 19.23
N SER A 387 6.32 33.06 19.37
CA SER A 387 6.88 32.24 18.27
C SER A 387 5.94 32.13 17.04
N PRO A 388 4.66 31.75 17.16
CA PRO A 388 3.72 31.76 16.03
C PRO A 388 3.49 33.15 15.43
N ALA A 389 3.40 34.20 16.25
CA ALA A 389 3.24 35.57 15.74
C ALA A 389 4.46 36.02 14.91
N LEU A 390 5.67 35.73 15.41
CA LEU A 390 6.92 36.06 14.72
C LEU A 390 7.07 35.30 13.40
N ALA A 391 6.63 34.05 13.31
CA ALA A 391 6.68 33.28 12.07
C ALA A 391 5.90 33.99 10.95
N LEU A 392 4.63 34.37 11.20
CA LEU A 392 3.82 35.09 10.22
C LEU A 392 4.38 36.48 9.92
N LEU A 393 4.82 37.23 10.94
CA LEU A 393 5.43 38.54 10.74
C LEU A 393 6.69 38.46 9.87
N SER A 394 7.54 37.46 10.08
CA SER A 394 8.77 37.30 9.29
C SER A 394 8.50 37.06 7.79
N GLU A 395 7.37 36.42 7.46
CA GLU A 395 6.94 36.21 6.08
C GLU A 395 6.37 37.48 5.45
N ILE A 396 5.66 38.31 6.23
CA ILE A 396 5.10 39.60 5.80
C ILE A 396 6.20 40.64 5.61
N GLU A 397 7.12 40.76 6.56
CA GLU A 397 8.26 41.68 6.48
C GLU A 397 9.16 41.33 5.30
N ALA A 398 9.23 40.06 4.91
CA ALA A 398 9.98 39.59 3.74
C ALA A 398 9.18 39.65 2.42
N ASP A 399 8.02 40.31 2.38
CA ASP A 399 7.15 40.44 1.20
C ASP A 399 6.63 39.10 0.61
N ARG A 400 6.77 37.99 1.35
CA ARG A 400 6.30 36.66 0.92
C ARG A 400 4.80 36.51 1.10
N PHE A 401 4.22 37.19 2.09
CA PHE A 401 2.78 37.36 2.23
C PHE A 401 2.40 38.84 2.21
N ARG A 402 1.33 39.17 1.47
CA ARG A 402 0.83 40.53 1.31
C ARG A 402 -0.66 40.60 1.63
N PRO A 403 -1.18 41.76 2.08
CA PRO A 403 -2.61 41.91 2.34
C PRO A 403 -3.40 41.70 1.05
N LEU A 404 -4.44 40.87 1.13
CA LEU A 404 -5.37 40.60 0.04
C LEU A 404 -6.66 41.41 0.22
N LYS A 405 -7.39 41.14 1.31
CA LYS A 405 -8.61 41.85 1.70
C LYS A 405 -8.82 41.75 3.21
N THR A 406 -9.37 42.80 3.79
CA THR A 406 -9.87 42.79 5.17
C THR A 406 -11.38 42.85 5.12
N VAL A 407 -12.06 41.90 5.78
CA VAL A 407 -13.49 41.97 6.04
C VAL A 407 -13.68 42.60 7.42
N THR A 408 -14.09 43.85 7.42
CA THR A 408 -14.23 44.65 8.64
C THR A 408 -15.37 44.11 9.52
N SER A 409 -15.26 44.38 10.82
CA SER A 409 -16.28 44.06 11.81
C SER A 409 -17.61 44.75 11.52
N GLU A 410 -17.60 45.94 10.90
CA GLU A 410 -18.80 46.61 10.42
C GLU A 410 -19.45 45.85 9.24
N GLU A 411 -18.67 45.42 8.26
CA GLU A 411 -19.17 44.59 7.15
C GLU A 411 -19.74 43.25 7.66
N GLN A 412 -19.05 42.61 8.60
CA GLN A 412 -19.53 41.38 9.24
C GLN A 412 -20.82 41.61 10.03
N LEU A 413 -20.95 42.75 10.75
CA LEU A 413 -22.16 43.11 11.46
C LEU A 413 -23.33 43.34 10.49
N ARG A 414 -23.11 44.12 9.42
CA ARG A 414 -24.12 44.34 8.38
C ARG A 414 -24.57 43.04 7.72
N ALA A 415 -23.63 42.13 7.42
CA ALA A 415 -23.95 40.81 6.89
C ALA A 415 -24.83 40.00 7.86
N ARG A 416 -24.50 40.01 9.16
CA ARG A 416 -25.32 39.37 10.20
C ARG A 416 -26.71 39.99 10.32
N GLU A 417 -26.82 41.31 10.24
CA GLU A 417 -28.13 41.99 10.27
C GLU A 417 -28.97 41.69 9.03
N ILE A 418 -28.35 41.45 7.88
CA ILE A 418 -29.04 41.02 6.66
C ILE A 418 -29.54 39.57 6.84
N GLU A 419 -28.67 38.67 7.29
CA GLU A 419 -29.02 37.27 7.57
C GLU A 419 -30.14 37.17 8.60
N GLU A 420 -30.09 37.95 9.68
CA GLU A 420 -31.13 37.94 10.72
C GLU A 420 -32.47 38.47 10.19
N ARG A 421 -32.43 39.50 9.35
CA ARG A 421 -33.64 39.98 8.64
C ARG A 421 -34.19 38.97 7.65
N GLU A 422 -33.35 38.14 7.04
CA GLU A 422 -33.79 37.04 6.19
C GLU A 422 -34.39 35.90 7.03
N ARG A 423 -33.76 35.56 8.15
CA ARG A 423 -34.25 34.58 9.10
C ARG A 423 -35.62 34.94 9.64
N GLU A 424 -35.82 36.19 10.04
CA GLU A 424 -37.10 36.67 10.55
C GLU A 424 -38.18 36.70 9.44
N ARG A 425 -37.79 37.02 8.21
CA ARG A 425 -38.69 36.89 7.04
C ARG A 425 -39.10 35.43 6.84
N ASN A 426 -38.16 34.48 6.85
CA ASN A 426 -38.45 33.05 6.72
C ASN A 426 -39.32 32.53 7.88
N ARG A 427 -39.12 33.06 9.09
CA ARG A 427 -39.95 32.75 10.27
C ARG A 427 -41.38 33.25 10.13
N ALA A 428 -41.57 34.50 9.73
CA ALA A 428 -42.89 35.06 9.47
C ALA A 428 -43.61 34.35 8.31
N ALA A 429 -42.86 33.97 7.28
CA ALA A 429 -43.32 33.16 6.15
C ALA A 429 -43.89 31.81 6.59
N ILE A 430 -43.13 31.06 7.41
CA ILE A 430 -43.56 29.78 7.99
C ILE A 430 -44.80 29.98 8.86
N ALA A 431 -44.82 30.98 9.74
CA ALA A 431 -45.95 31.21 10.65
C ALA A 431 -47.24 31.57 9.90
N SER A 432 -47.13 32.37 8.84
CA SER A 432 -48.29 32.85 8.07
C SER A 432 -48.88 31.80 7.11
N ASP A 433 -48.18 30.70 6.83
CA ASP A 433 -48.57 29.68 5.83
C ASP A 433 -48.80 30.31 4.42
N LYS A 434 -48.12 31.42 4.14
CA LYS A 434 -48.29 32.19 2.89
C LYS A 434 -47.19 31.97 1.86
N ASP A 435 -46.02 31.45 2.26
CA ASP A 435 -44.89 31.23 1.35
C ASP A 435 -44.83 29.79 0.84
N ASP A 436 -44.68 29.65 -0.48
CA ASP A 436 -44.57 28.39 -1.20
C ASP A 436 -43.14 27.82 -1.24
N GLY A 437 -42.34 28.08 -0.20
CA GLY A 437 -40.94 27.70 -0.18
C GLY A 437 -40.60 26.45 0.63
N TYR A 438 -39.31 26.13 0.63
CA TYR A 438 -38.70 25.07 1.40
C TYR A 438 -37.52 25.65 2.18
N GLY A 439 -37.37 25.21 3.43
CA GLY A 439 -36.32 25.71 4.31
C GLY A 439 -35.84 24.62 5.26
N ILE A 440 -34.99 25.00 6.19
CA ILE A 440 -34.46 24.10 7.22
C ILE A 440 -34.77 24.66 8.60
N ILE A 441 -35.23 23.81 9.51
CA ILE A 441 -35.22 24.10 10.96
C ILE A 441 -34.10 23.29 11.60
N ILE A 442 -33.23 23.98 12.32
CA ILE A 442 -32.08 23.43 13.04
C ILE A 442 -32.44 23.34 14.52
N SER A 443 -32.43 22.12 15.05
CA SER A 443 -32.71 21.79 16.44
C SER A 443 -31.46 21.43 17.25
N ASP A 444 -30.42 20.93 16.56
CA ASP A 444 -29.09 20.72 17.10
C ASP A 444 -28.05 20.92 16.00
N ALA A 445 -27.30 22.03 16.07
CA ALA A 445 -26.28 22.38 15.09
C ALA A 445 -25.01 21.50 15.14
N LYS A 446 -24.88 20.64 16.17
CA LYS A 446 -23.76 19.68 16.31
C LYS A 446 -24.06 18.35 15.63
N ASN A 447 -25.33 17.98 15.50
CA ASN A 447 -25.74 16.77 14.81
C ASN A 447 -25.83 17.03 13.30
N SER A 448 -25.02 16.32 12.53
CA SER A 448 -24.86 16.55 11.10
C SER A 448 -25.85 15.84 10.19
N ASN A 449 -26.83 15.14 10.77
CA ASN A 449 -27.90 14.48 10.04
C ASN A 449 -29.04 15.47 9.75
N LEU A 450 -29.38 15.62 8.46
CA LEU A 450 -30.51 16.38 7.95
C LEU A 450 -31.65 15.42 7.61
N CYS A 451 -32.78 15.54 8.30
CA CYS A 451 -34.01 14.83 7.95
C CYS A 451 -34.70 15.53 6.78
N LEU A 452 -34.95 14.80 5.69
CA LEU A 452 -35.62 15.33 4.49
C LEU A 452 -37.09 14.88 4.48
N VAL A 453 -38.02 15.83 4.52
CA VAL A 453 -39.47 15.58 4.43
C VAL A 453 -40.02 16.32 3.22
N VAL A 454 -40.15 15.61 2.09
CA VAL A 454 -40.71 16.16 0.85
C VAL A 454 -41.62 15.13 0.20
N ASP A 455 -42.73 15.57 -0.39
CA ASP A 455 -43.75 14.70 -0.98
C ASP A 455 -43.45 14.29 -2.43
N SER A 456 -42.61 15.05 -3.12
CA SER A 456 -42.33 14.94 -4.55
C SER A 456 -41.00 15.59 -4.91
N ARG A 457 -40.54 15.41 -6.16
CA ARG A 457 -39.35 16.08 -6.73
C ARG A 457 -38.09 15.93 -5.87
N LEU A 458 -37.93 14.77 -5.24
CA LEU A 458 -36.82 14.44 -4.34
C LEU A 458 -35.45 14.76 -4.94
N ARG A 459 -35.24 14.45 -6.23
CA ARG A 459 -33.98 14.70 -6.94
C ARG A 459 -33.70 16.20 -7.02
N ALA A 460 -34.69 17.02 -7.37
CA ALA A 460 -34.54 18.47 -7.41
C ALA A 460 -34.21 19.08 -6.03
N HIS A 461 -34.85 18.60 -4.97
CA HIS A 461 -34.56 19.04 -3.61
C HIS A 461 -33.15 18.68 -3.15
N LYS A 462 -32.69 17.45 -3.42
CA LYS A 462 -31.31 17.04 -3.13
C LYS A 462 -30.31 17.89 -3.92
N THR A 463 -30.54 18.10 -5.22
CA THR A 463 -29.68 18.96 -6.05
C THR A 463 -29.63 20.41 -5.55
N TRP A 464 -30.74 20.95 -5.05
CA TRP A 464 -30.75 22.28 -4.44
C TRP A 464 -29.96 22.33 -3.13
N LEU A 465 -30.13 21.32 -2.27
CA LEU A 465 -29.39 21.20 -1.01
C LEU A 465 -27.88 21.10 -1.26
N ASP A 466 -27.47 20.27 -2.22
CA ASP A 466 -26.06 20.11 -2.63
C ASP A 466 -25.48 21.44 -3.13
N GLY A 467 -26.25 22.18 -3.94
CA GLY A 467 -25.86 23.52 -4.39
C GLY A 467 -25.84 24.59 -3.29
N SER A 468 -26.47 24.32 -2.14
CA SER A 468 -26.59 25.25 -1.02
C SER A 468 -25.69 24.92 0.17
N VAL A 469 -24.92 23.83 0.09
CA VAL A 469 -24.04 23.34 1.18
C VAL A 469 -23.13 24.43 1.72
N ASP A 470 -22.56 25.27 0.85
CA ASP A 470 -21.62 26.32 1.27
C ASP A 470 -22.28 27.38 2.14
N ARG A 471 -23.49 27.82 1.78
CA ARG A 471 -24.25 28.77 2.60
C ARG A 471 -24.74 28.11 3.89
N LEU A 472 -25.23 26.88 3.80
CA LEU A 472 -25.71 26.11 4.95
C LEU A 472 -24.59 25.83 5.97
N SER A 473 -23.36 25.61 5.51
CA SER A 473 -22.20 25.31 6.36
C SER A 473 -21.89 26.39 7.40
N SER A 474 -22.34 27.63 7.16
CA SER A 474 -22.22 28.73 8.12
C SER A 474 -23.15 28.59 9.33
N GLU A 475 -24.22 27.80 9.22
CA GLU A 475 -25.27 27.62 10.23
C GLU A 475 -25.25 26.21 10.83
N VAL A 476 -25.09 25.18 9.99
CA VAL A 476 -25.12 23.77 10.38
C VAL A 476 -24.19 22.95 9.48
N VAL A 477 -23.55 21.93 10.03
CA VAL A 477 -22.80 20.96 9.21
C VAL A 477 -23.77 19.89 8.77
N VAL A 478 -23.99 19.71 7.47
CA VAL A 478 -24.80 18.61 6.94
C VAL A 478 -23.87 17.59 6.32
N SER A 479 -23.85 16.37 6.85
CA SER A 479 -23.04 15.27 6.31
C SER A 479 -23.90 14.15 5.71
N ASN A 480 -25.16 14.04 6.12
CA ASN A 480 -26.05 12.99 5.65
C ASN A 480 -27.50 13.50 5.56
N ALA A 481 -28.17 13.25 4.44
CA ALA A 481 -29.58 13.55 4.24
C ALA A 481 -30.42 12.27 4.36
N ILE A 482 -31.24 12.18 5.40
CA ILE A 482 -32.06 11.01 5.74
C ILE A 482 -33.50 11.29 5.35
N GLU A 483 -34.01 10.55 4.36
CA GLU A 483 -35.42 10.65 3.97
C GLU A 483 -36.34 10.15 5.10
N LYS A 484 -37.39 10.91 5.38
CA LYS A 484 -38.44 10.54 6.33
C LYS A 484 -39.78 10.52 5.63
N THR A 485 -40.61 9.54 6.01
CA THR A 485 -41.94 9.30 5.45
C THR A 485 -42.95 10.40 5.77
N GLY A 486 -42.71 11.20 6.81
CA GLY A 486 -43.55 12.33 7.17
C GLY A 486 -42.96 13.16 8.32
N MET A 487 -43.66 14.26 8.66
CA MET A 487 -43.17 15.20 9.67
C MET A 487 -43.14 14.61 11.09
N ASP A 488 -44.07 13.71 11.43
CA ASP A 488 -44.06 13.01 12.72
C ASP A 488 -42.82 12.14 12.90
N ASP A 489 -42.34 11.50 11.83
CA ASP A 489 -41.12 10.70 11.86
C ASP A 489 -39.88 11.57 12.02
N ALA A 490 -39.85 12.72 11.34
CA ALA A 490 -38.77 13.69 11.49
C ALA A 490 -38.74 14.26 12.92
N TYR A 491 -39.89 14.61 13.49
CA TYR A 491 -39.99 15.09 14.87
C TYR A 491 -39.53 14.06 15.90
N ARG A 492 -39.95 12.80 15.77
CA ARG A 492 -39.44 11.69 16.61
C ARG A 492 -37.93 11.51 16.47
N SER A 493 -37.39 11.71 15.26
CA SER A 493 -35.95 11.61 14.99
C SER A 493 -35.18 12.76 15.66
N ILE A 494 -35.74 13.97 15.76
CA ILE A 494 -35.17 15.06 16.56
C ILE A 494 -35.15 14.69 18.04
N GLN A 495 -36.27 14.21 18.59
CA GLN A 495 -36.37 13.83 20.00
C GLN A 495 -35.37 12.72 20.39
N ARG A 496 -35.04 11.84 19.44
CA ARG A 496 -34.04 10.77 19.59
C ARG A 496 -32.62 11.19 19.26
N GLN A 497 -32.37 12.45 18.92
CA GLN A 497 -31.08 12.96 18.46
C GLN A 497 -30.53 12.21 17.22
N GLU A 498 -31.41 11.65 16.40
CA GLU A 498 -31.05 11.02 15.13
C GLU A 498 -30.91 12.06 14.00
N CYS A 499 -31.63 13.18 14.10
CA CYS A 499 -31.54 14.32 13.19
C CYS A 499 -31.28 15.61 13.97
N GLY A 500 -30.32 16.42 13.50
CA GLY A 500 -30.05 17.76 14.03
C GLY A 500 -30.86 18.84 13.34
N SER A 501 -31.30 18.60 12.10
CA SER A 501 -32.05 19.54 11.29
C SER A 501 -33.10 18.84 10.43
N VAL A 502 -34.13 19.58 10.02
CA VAL A 502 -35.19 19.08 9.13
C VAL A 502 -35.37 20.04 7.96
N TYR A 503 -35.26 19.53 6.74
CA TYR A 503 -35.61 20.23 5.51
C TYR A 503 -37.01 19.81 5.05
N SER A 504 -37.88 20.79 4.81
CA SER A 504 -39.26 20.53 4.37
C SER A 504 -39.91 21.77 3.75
N SER A 505 -41.11 21.62 3.21
CA SER A 505 -41.95 22.75 2.79
C SER A 505 -42.36 23.63 3.96
N SER A 506 -42.58 24.92 3.71
CA SER A 506 -43.01 25.93 4.70
C SER A 506 -44.21 25.46 5.55
N LYS A 507 -45.21 24.83 4.91
CA LYS A 507 -46.41 24.30 5.57
C LYS A 507 -46.10 23.21 6.60
N GLU A 508 -45.22 22.28 6.28
CA GLU A 508 -44.83 21.22 7.21
C GLU A 508 -43.86 21.74 8.27
N LEU A 509 -42.97 22.68 7.90
CA LEU A 509 -42.09 23.35 8.85
C LEU A 509 -42.86 24.15 9.90
N LYS A 510 -44.05 24.69 9.58
CA LYS A 510 -44.93 25.34 10.55
C LYS A 510 -45.33 24.39 11.67
N LYS A 511 -45.82 23.19 11.31
CA LYS A 511 -46.19 22.14 12.30
C LYS A 511 -44.99 21.75 13.16
N LEU A 512 -43.82 21.62 12.54
CA LEU A 512 -42.58 21.30 13.24
C LEU A 512 -42.18 22.42 14.22
N ASN A 513 -42.18 23.67 13.76
CA ASN A 513 -41.83 24.82 14.59
C ASN A 513 -42.75 24.93 15.81
N GLU A 514 -44.07 24.82 15.61
CA GLU A 514 -45.06 24.81 16.70
C GLU A 514 -44.80 23.68 17.71
N ALA A 515 -44.44 22.48 17.23
CA ALA A 515 -44.11 21.34 18.09
C ALA A 515 -42.79 21.51 18.86
N LEU A 516 -41.76 22.08 18.23
CA LEU A 516 -40.47 22.36 18.88
C LEU A 516 -40.62 23.45 19.95
N VAL A 517 -41.34 24.54 19.64
CA VAL A 517 -41.62 25.62 20.59
C VAL A 517 -42.41 25.12 21.79
N ARG A 518 -43.46 24.32 21.57
CA ARG A 518 -44.27 23.71 22.64
C ARG A 518 -43.43 22.87 23.59
N ASP A 519 -42.52 22.07 23.03
CA ASP A 519 -41.68 21.15 23.79
C ASP A 519 -40.34 21.78 24.24
N ARG A 520 -40.16 23.09 24.01
CA ARG A 520 -38.97 23.87 24.37
C ARG A 520 -37.67 23.31 23.79
N LEU A 521 -37.74 22.79 22.58
CA LEU A 521 -36.60 22.35 21.78
C LEU A 521 -36.11 23.51 20.89
N PRO A 522 -34.81 23.58 20.55
CA PRO A 522 -34.30 24.63 19.67
C PRO A 522 -34.95 24.58 18.28
N ASP A 523 -35.23 25.75 17.71
CA ASP A 523 -36.03 25.92 16.48
C ASP A 523 -35.44 26.98 15.53
N VAL A 524 -34.12 26.94 15.33
CA VAL A 524 -33.41 27.94 14.52
C VAL A 524 -33.72 27.72 13.03
N ILE A 525 -34.44 28.66 12.41
CA ILE A 525 -34.80 28.59 10.98
C ILE A 525 -33.60 29.03 10.15
N SER A 526 -33.19 28.28 9.13
CA SER A 526 -32.05 28.62 8.28
C SER A 526 -32.33 29.80 7.35
N VAL A 527 -31.28 30.52 6.95
CA VAL A 527 -31.36 31.58 5.93
C VAL A 527 -31.54 31.02 4.53
N PRO A 528 -30.79 29.98 4.08
CA PRO A 528 -31.03 29.35 2.79
C PRO A 528 -32.46 28.87 2.67
N TRP A 529 -33.13 29.35 1.63
CA TRP A 529 -34.54 29.13 1.36
C TRP A 529 -34.73 28.85 -0.13
N ALA A 530 -35.37 27.73 -0.45
CA ALA A 530 -35.67 27.35 -1.83
C ALA A 530 -37.09 27.79 -2.17
N THR A 531 -37.23 28.59 -3.23
CA THR A 531 -38.57 28.91 -3.76
C THR A 531 -39.13 27.72 -4.54
N SER A 532 -40.46 27.59 -4.62
CA SER A 532 -41.06 26.55 -5.49
C SER A 532 -40.65 26.71 -6.95
N ALA A 533 -40.46 27.94 -7.43
CA ALA A 533 -40.01 28.22 -8.79
C ALA A 533 -38.59 27.68 -9.06
N GLU A 534 -37.66 27.81 -8.11
CA GLU A 534 -36.31 27.26 -8.23
C GLU A 534 -36.33 25.73 -8.27
N ILE A 535 -37.10 25.09 -7.39
CA ILE A 535 -37.23 23.63 -7.37
C ILE A 535 -37.85 23.13 -8.68
N GLN A 536 -38.87 23.81 -9.21
CA GLN A 536 -39.47 23.49 -10.51
C GLN A 536 -38.48 23.67 -11.68
N ALA A 537 -37.65 24.71 -11.64
CA ALA A 537 -36.63 24.94 -12.66
C ALA A 537 -35.54 23.87 -12.63
N ILE A 538 -35.13 23.42 -11.45
CA ILE A 538 -34.18 22.30 -11.29
C ILE A 538 -34.81 21.01 -11.81
N GLU A 539 -36.05 20.70 -11.41
CA GLU A 539 -36.78 19.51 -11.87
C GLU A 539 -36.89 19.49 -13.40
N LYS A 540 -37.28 20.62 -14.00
CA LYS A 540 -37.38 20.74 -15.47
C LYS A 540 -36.04 20.44 -16.15
N ARG A 541 -34.93 20.97 -15.62
CA ARG A 541 -33.59 20.71 -16.16
C ARG A 541 -33.24 19.23 -16.10
N LEU A 542 -33.53 18.57 -14.98
CA LEU A 542 -33.29 17.14 -14.79
C LEU A 542 -34.14 16.31 -15.76
N THR A 543 -35.42 16.68 -15.96
CA THR A 543 -36.29 15.99 -16.93
C THR A 543 -35.85 16.19 -18.37
N ASP A 544 -35.38 17.40 -18.74
CA ASP A 544 -34.87 17.70 -20.07
C ASP A 544 -33.58 16.90 -20.36
N GLU A 545 -32.72 16.75 -19.35
CA GLU A 545 -31.51 15.92 -19.43
C GLU A 545 -31.84 14.44 -19.61
N ASP A 546 -32.73 13.89 -18.78
CA ASP A 546 -33.18 12.50 -18.89
C ASP A 546 -33.85 12.22 -20.26
N ALA A 547 -34.59 13.18 -20.81
CA ALA A 547 -35.19 13.09 -22.15
C ALA A 547 -34.13 13.06 -23.25
N ARG A 548 -33.10 13.93 -23.16
CA ARG A 548 -31.97 13.92 -24.10
C ARG A 548 -31.20 12.60 -24.08
N ILE A 549 -30.93 12.05 -22.89
CA ILE A 549 -30.24 10.76 -22.75
C ILE A 549 -31.05 9.64 -23.42
N LYS A 550 -32.37 9.58 -23.18
CA LYS A 550 -33.26 8.60 -23.83
C LYS A 550 -33.27 8.74 -25.34
N GLN A 551 -33.23 9.96 -25.86
CA GLN A 551 -33.21 10.21 -27.30
C GLN A 551 -31.89 9.75 -27.93
N ILE A 552 -30.75 10.04 -27.29
CA ILE A 552 -29.44 9.56 -27.74
C ILE A 552 -29.40 8.02 -27.77
N ASP A 553 -29.93 7.36 -26.73
CA ASP A 553 -30.00 5.90 -26.67
C ASP A 553 -30.93 5.31 -27.73
N TYR A 554 -32.07 5.95 -28.00
CA TYR A 554 -32.97 5.55 -29.07
C TYR A 554 -32.29 5.65 -30.44
N ASP A 555 -31.65 6.77 -30.75
CA ASP A 555 -30.94 6.99 -32.01
C ASP A 555 -29.79 5.99 -32.20
N ARG A 556 -29.04 5.69 -31.13
CA ARG A 556 -27.99 4.67 -31.15
C ARG A 556 -28.56 3.28 -31.50
N ARG A 557 -29.71 2.90 -30.92
CA ARG A 557 -30.37 1.61 -31.22
C ARG A 557 -30.87 1.55 -32.66
N GLN A 558 -31.45 2.63 -33.17
CA GLN A 558 -31.89 2.73 -34.57
C GLN A 558 -30.71 2.56 -35.53
N LYS A 559 -29.62 3.29 -35.29
CA LYS A 559 -28.41 3.17 -36.12
C LYS A 559 -27.85 1.75 -36.11
N ALA A 560 -27.76 1.12 -34.94
CA ALA A 560 -27.29 -0.26 -34.82
C ALA A 560 -28.21 -1.27 -35.53
N ALA A 561 -29.53 -1.05 -35.54
CA ALA A 561 -30.46 -1.89 -36.28
C ALA A 561 -30.27 -1.76 -37.80
N ILE A 562 -30.13 -0.53 -38.31
CA ILE A 562 -29.87 -0.27 -39.73
C ILE A 562 -28.55 -0.90 -40.19
N GLU A 563 -27.49 -0.79 -39.37
CA GLU A 563 -26.18 -1.40 -39.67
C GLU A 563 -26.28 -2.93 -39.74
N ARG A 564 -26.98 -3.57 -38.79
CA ARG A 564 -27.22 -5.01 -38.81
C ARG A 564 -28.00 -5.47 -40.04
N GLU A 565 -29.07 -4.76 -40.40
CA GLU A 565 -29.84 -5.09 -41.61
C GLU A 565 -29.01 -4.94 -42.89
N ALA A 566 -28.13 -3.94 -42.94
CA ALA A 566 -27.22 -3.75 -44.07
C ALA A 566 -26.18 -4.87 -44.17
N GLU A 567 -25.63 -5.31 -43.04
CA GLU A 567 -24.68 -6.42 -42.95
C GLU A 567 -25.35 -7.76 -43.33
N ASP A 568 -26.54 -8.03 -42.81
CA ASP A 568 -27.34 -9.21 -43.16
C ASP A 568 -27.67 -9.25 -44.65
N ARG A 569 -28.04 -8.11 -45.25
CA ARG A 569 -28.30 -8.01 -46.69
C ARG A 569 -27.02 -8.31 -47.49
N LYS A 570 -25.90 -7.72 -47.09
CA LYS A 570 -24.60 -7.95 -47.75
C LYS A 570 -24.20 -9.43 -47.68
N SER A 571 -24.35 -10.06 -46.51
CA SER A 571 -24.07 -11.48 -46.33
C SER A 571 -24.95 -12.37 -47.23
N LYS A 572 -26.26 -12.06 -47.32
CA LYS A 572 -27.19 -12.78 -48.22
C LYS A 572 -26.82 -12.61 -49.69
N GLU A 573 -26.45 -11.40 -50.11
CA GLU A 573 -26.01 -11.12 -51.49
C GLU A 573 -24.71 -11.85 -51.83
N GLU A 574 -23.74 -11.88 -50.92
CA GLU A 574 -22.48 -12.63 -51.09
C GLU A 574 -22.73 -14.14 -51.14
N ALA A 575 -23.60 -14.68 -50.28
CA ALA A 575 -24.01 -16.08 -50.34
C ALA A 575 -24.67 -16.43 -51.68
N ALA A 576 -25.60 -15.60 -52.17
CA ALA A 576 -26.26 -15.79 -53.45
C ALA A 576 -25.27 -15.71 -54.63
N LYS A 577 -24.29 -14.80 -54.58
CA LYS A 577 -23.22 -14.71 -55.59
C LYS A 577 -22.36 -15.98 -55.62
N ARG A 578 -21.95 -16.49 -54.44
CA ARG A 578 -21.18 -17.75 -54.34
C ARG A 578 -21.97 -18.94 -54.85
N GLU A 579 -23.24 -19.06 -54.49
CA GLU A 579 -24.12 -20.14 -54.97
C GLU A 579 -24.26 -20.09 -56.50
N ASN A 580 -24.55 -18.91 -57.07
CA ASN A 580 -24.62 -18.73 -58.51
C ASN A 580 -23.31 -19.10 -59.22
N ARG A 581 -22.16 -18.70 -58.65
CA ARG A 581 -20.85 -19.05 -59.20
C ARG A 581 -20.59 -20.55 -59.15
N GLN A 582 -20.93 -21.21 -58.04
CA GLN A 582 -20.80 -22.65 -57.90
C GLN A 582 -21.68 -23.40 -58.92
N ASN A 583 -22.92 -22.95 -59.12
CA ASN A 583 -23.83 -23.53 -60.11
C ASN A 583 -23.28 -23.37 -61.54
N GLN A 584 -22.68 -22.23 -61.88
CA GLN A 584 -22.01 -22.02 -63.16
C GLN A 584 -20.82 -22.96 -63.34
N LEU A 585 -19.95 -23.09 -62.32
CA LEU A 585 -18.80 -23.99 -62.35
C LEU A 585 -19.24 -25.44 -62.55
N ARG A 586 -20.25 -25.90 -61.81
CA ARG A 586 -20.81 -27.26 -61.94
C ARG A 586 -21.47 -27.50 -63.30
N ALA A 587 -22.15 -26.50 -63.87
CA ALA A 587 -22.70 -26.60 -65.22
C ALA A 587 -21.60 -26.69 -66.28
N GLN A 588 -20.52 -25.93 -66.13
CA GLN A 588 -19.40 -25.88 -67.09
C GLN A 588 -18.51 -27.13 -67.02
N PHE A 589 -18.18 -27.59 -65.82
CA PHE A 589 -17.23 -28.68 -65.59
C PHE A 589 -17.90 -30.01 -65.17
N GLY A 590 -19.23 -30.05 -65.09
CA GLY A 590 -20.07 -31.21 -64.71
C GLY A 590 -19.59 -32.55 -65.27
N ASN A 591 -19.57 -32.65 -66.59
CA ASN A 591 -19.24 -33.91 -67.27
C ASN A 591 -17.78 -34.32 -67.04
N LEU A 592 -16.86 -33.36 -66.98
CA LEU A 592 -15.43 -33.61 -66.79
C LEU A 592 -15.11 -34.00 -65.35
N ALA A 593 -15.72 -33.33 -64.39
CA ALA A 593 -15.62 -33.66 -62.97
C ALA A 593 -16.17 -35.06 -62.70
N ALA A 594 -17.36 -35.37 -63.24
CA ALA A 594 -17.99 -36.67 -63.10
C ALA A 594 -17.15 -37.79 -63.73
N SER A 595 -16.64 -37.61 -64.96
CA SER A 595 -15.82 -38.62 -65.63
C SER A 595 -14.49 -38.86 -64.92
N THR A 596 -13.85 -37.79 -64.43
CA THR A 596 -12.55 -37.88 -63.75
C THR A 596 -12.69 -38.51 -62.36
N ALA A 597 -13.72 -38.15 -61.59
CA ALA A 597 -14.02 -38.79 -60.31
C ALA A 597 -14.44 -40.25 -60.49
N ALA A 598 -15.24 -40.57 -61.53
CA ALA A 598 -15.59 -41.94 -61.86
C ALA A 598 -14.35 -42.77 -62.24
N ALA A 599 -13.35 -42.18 -62.91
CA ALA A 599 -12.09 -42.85 -63.19
C ALA A 599 -11.29 -43.16 -61.91
N VAL A 600 -11.29 -42.25 -60.92
CA VAL A 600 -10.70 -42.52 -59.59
C VAL A 600 -11.42 -43.68 -58.91
N ALA A 601 -12.75 -43.64 -58.88
CA ALA A 601 -13.56 -44.67 -58.24
C ALA A 601 -13.44 -46.03 -58.95
N LYS A 602 -13.35 -46.04 -60.28
CA LYS A 602 -13.14 -47.24 -61.09
C LYS A 602 -11.83 -47.93 -60.73
N ASP A 603 -10.72 -47.20 -60.65
CA ASP A 603 -9.41 -47.79 -60.33
C ASP A 603 -9.42 -48.45 -58.93
N VAL A 604 -10.14 -47.87 -57.97
CA VAL A 604 -10.36 -48.48 -56.64
C VAL A 604 -11.29 -49.69 -56.73
N ARG A 605 -12.40 -49.61 -57.47
CA ARG A 605 -13.35 -50.71 -57.64
C ARG A 605 -12.70 -51.94 -58.27
N GLU A 606 -11.88 -51.75 -59.31
CA GLU A 606 -11.12 -52.83 -59.94
C GLU A 606 -10.20 -53.53 -58.94
N SER A 607 -9.63 -52.78 -58.01
CA SER A 607 -8.81 -53.32 -56.93
C SER A 607 -9.61 -54.16 -55.93
N PHE A 608 -10.93 -53.96 -55.83
CA PHE A 608 -11.80 -54.73 -54.93
C PHE A 608 -12.26 -56.05 -55.54
N ASP A 609 -12.29 -56.15 -56.87
CA ASP A 609 -12.85 -57.29 -57.60
C ASP A 609 -11.80 -58.35 -58.00
N THR A 610 -10.50 -58.06 -57.83
CA THR A 610 -9.40 -58.98 -58.15
C THR A 610 -8.72 -59.56 -56.91
N THR A 611 -8.18 -60.78 -57.04
CA THR A 611 -7.35 -61.42 -56.00
C THR A 611 -5.90 -60.90 -56.02
N ASP A 612 -5.41 -60.42 -57.16
CA ASP A 612 -4.09 -59.79 -57.30
C ASP A 612 -4.19 -58.26 -57.17
N TRP A 613 -4.82 -57.80 -56.08
CA TRP A 613 -5.12 -56.38 -55.88
C TRP A 613 -3.89 -55.53 -55.56
N GLN A 614 -2.76 -56.15 -55.22
CA GLN A 614 -1.51 -55.42 -54.92
C GLN A 614 -0.82 -54.89 -56.19
N SER A 615 -1.17 -55.41 -57.37
CA SER A 615 -0.62 -54.96 -58.66
C SER A 615 -1.49 -53.90 -59.35
N THR A 616 -2.64 -53.52 -58.78
CA THR A 616 -3.59 -52.61 -59.42
C THR A 616 -3.23 -51.14 -59.23
N VAL A 617 -3.72 -50.30 -60.17
CA VAL A 617 -3.57 -48.84 -60.11
C VAL A 617 -4.23 -48.27 -58.83
N GLY A 618 -5.39 -48.81 -58.43
CA GLY A 618 -6.07 -48.35 -57.22
C GLY A 618 -5.27 -48.59 -55.96
N PHE A 619 -4.57 -49.73 -55.81
CA PHE A 619 -3.68 -49.95 -54.67
C PHE A 619 -2.43 -49.08 -54.72
N ALA A 620 -1.84 -48.89 -55.91
CA ALA A 620 -0.66 -48.05 -56.07
C ALA A 620 -0.93 -46.57 -55.72
N GLN A 621 -2.13 -46.07 -56.02
CA GLN A 621 -2.53 -44.68 -55.72
C GLN A 621 -3.17 -44.51 -54.34
N PHE A 622 -3.90 -45.51 -53.86
CA PHE A 622 -4.69 -45.42 -52.62
C PHE A 622 -4.49 -46.67 -51.74
N PRO A 623 -3.25 -46.95 -51.30
CA PRO A 623 -2.91 -48.21 -50.65
C PRO A 623 -3.69 -48.44 -49.37
N TRP A 624 -3.95 -47.37 -48.61
CA TRP A 624 -4.68 -47.47 -47.35
C TRP A 624 -6.17 -47.79 -47.55
N ALA A 625 -6.85 -47.06 -48.44
CA ALA A 625 -8.27 -47.31 -48.75
C ALA A 625 -8.49 -48.73 -49.30
N VAL A 626 -7.62 -49.19 -50.20
CA VAL A 626 -7.71 -50.54 -50.78
C VAL A 626 -7.38 -51.63 -49.76
N ALA A 627 -6.32 -51.46 -48.95
CA ALA A 627 -6.00 -52.42 -47.90
C ALA A 627 -7.07 -52.47 -46.79
N ALA A 628 -7.76 -51.36 -46.51
CA ALA A 628 -8.88 -51.33 -45.57
C ALA A 628 -10.04 -52.23 -46.04
N TYR A 629 -10.40 -52.16 -47.32
CA TYR A 629 -11.41 -53.05 -47.90
C TYR A 629 -11.01 -54.54 -47.80
N HIS A 630 -9.80 -54.90 -48.23
CA HIS A 630 -9.36 -56.30 -48.23
C HIS A 630 -9.19 -56.90 -46.83
N ARG A 631 -8.88 -56.09 -45.81
CA ARG A 631 -8.90 -56.55 -44.41
C ARG A 631 -10.32 -56.91 -43.95
N LEU A 632 -11.34 -56.22 -44.43
CA LEU A 632 -12.74 -56.54 -44.11
C LEU A 632 -13.16 -57.84 -44.81
N THR A 633 -12.77 -58.06 -46.06
CA THR A 633 -13.12 -59.30 -46.78
C THR A 633 -12.49 -60.54 -46.15
N GLN A 634 -11.27 -60.44 -45.60
CA GLN A 634 -10.62 -61.52 -44.83
C GLN A 634 -11.41 -61.94 -43.57
N THR A 635 -12.26 -61.06 -43.04
CA THR A 635 -13.12 -61.34 -41.86
C THR A 635 -14.57 -61.67 -42.25
N ARG A 636 -14.78 -62.18 -43.47
CA ARG A 636 -16.08 -62.59 -44.03
C ARG A 636 -17.09 -61.46 -44.23
N TRP A 637 -16.63 -60.22 -44.38
CA TRP A 637 -17.48 -59.14 -44.89
C TRP A 637 -17.57 -59.24 -46.42
N GLU A 638 -18.79 -59.24 -46.93
CA GLU A 638 -19.09 -59.24 -48.36
C GLU A 638 -19.49 -57.84 -48.80
N LEU A 639 -18.96 -57.38 -49.94
CA LEU A 639 -19.40 -56.14 -50.57
C LEU A 639 -20.87 -56.27 -51.02
N GLN A 640 -21.69 -55.27 -50.68
CA GLN A 640 -23.10 -55.20 -51.05
C GLN A 640 -23.37 -54.11 -52.10
N SER A 641 -22.83 -52.91 -51.91
CA SER A 641 -22.94 -51.79 -52.86
C SER A 641 -21.67 -50.96 -52.86
N PHE A 642 -21.43 -50.28 -53.97
CA PHE A 642 -20.32 -49.34 -54.16
C PHE A 642 -20.84 -48.13 -54.93
N ASP A 643 -20.62 -46.96 -54.35
CA ASP A 643 -21.14 -45.69 -54.83
C ASP A 643 -19.98 -44.68 -54.87
N SER A 644 -20.01 -43.78 -55.87
CA SER A 644 -19.01 -42.73 -56.01
C SER A 644 -19.62 -41.40 -56.39
N GLN A 645 -19.10 -40.32 -55.84
CA GLN A 645 -19.54 -38.95 -56.09
C GLN A 645 -18.35 -38.00 -56.28
N VAL A 646 -18.56 -36.91 -57.00
CA VAL A 646 -17.58 -35.82 -57.09
C VAL A 646 -17.61 -35.04 -55.79
N GLU A 647 -16.51 -35.08 -55.03
CA GLU A 647 -16.33 -34.22 -53.87
C GLU A 647 -15.85 -32.84 -54.33
N ASP A 648 -14.83 -32.81 -55.18
CA ASP A 648 -14.24 -31.61 -55.76
C ASP A 648 -13.55 -31.95 -57.08
N PHE A 649 -13.37 -30.95 -57.94
CA PHE A 649 -12.69 -31.07 -59.22
C PHE A 649 -12.06 -29.75 -59.58
N GLY A 650 -10.84 -29.77 -60.11
CA GLY A 650 -10.10 -28.54 -60.34
C GLY A 650 -8.75 -28.77 -60.99
N THR A 651 -7.85 -27.81 -60.80
CA THR A 651 -6.47 -27.91 -61.26
C THR A 651 -5.51 -27.98 -60.09
N ALA A 652 -4.59 -28.94 -60.14
CA ALA A 652 -3.49 -29.12 -59.20
C ALA A 652 -2.17 -28.85 -59.92
N TYR A 653 -1.24 -28.19 -59.24
CA TYR A 653 0.06 -27.86 -59.77
C TYR A 653 1.03 -29.03 -59.60
N TRP A 654 1.59 -29.51 -60.71
CA TRP A 654 2.55 -30.61 -60.73
C TRP A 654 3.70 -30.30 -61.69
N GLY A 655 4.93 -30.32 -61.19
CA GLY A 655 6.14 -30.12 -62.01
C GLY A 655 6.13 -28.81 -62.81
N GLY A 656 5.59 -27.72 -62.25
CA GLY A 656 5.53 -26.42 -62.92
C GLY A 656 4.30 -26.18 -63.80
N ARG A 657 3.34 -27.12 -63.85
CA ARG A 657 2.18 -27.05 -64.75
C ARG A 657 0.87 -27.30 -64.00
N PRO A 658 -0.22 -26.59 -64.33
CA PRO A 658 -1.55 -26.92 -63.82
C PRO A 658 -2.10 -28.15 -64.58
N LEU A 659 -2.37 -29.23 -63.85
CA LEU A 659 -2.95 -30.46 -64.37
C LEU A 659 -4.33 -30.70 -63.74
N GLU A 660 -5.16 -31.52 -64.39
CA GLU A 660 -6.48 -31.86 -63.87
C GLU A 660 -6.36 -32.69 -62.59
N ALA A 661 -7.15 -32.34 -61.59
CA ALA A 661 -7.23 -33.05 -60.33
C ALA A 661 -8.69 -33.37 -60.00
N ALA A 662 -8.91 -34.57 -59.49
CA ALA A 662 -10.21 -35.00 -59.02
C ALA A 662 -10.13 -35.46 -57.58
N ILE A 663 -11.16 -35.10 -56.84
CA ILE A 663 -11.40 -35.55 -55.48
C ILE A 663 -12.75 -36.27 -55.51
N ALA A 664 -12.71 -37.58 -55.32
CA ALA A 664 -13.87 -38.45 -55.37
C ALA A 664 -14.20 -38.94 -53.98
N ARG A 665 -15.48 -38.87 -53.61
CA ARG A 665 -16.01 -39.59 -52.46
C ARG A 665 -16.42 -40.97 -52.91
N VAL A 666 -15.86 -42.00 -52.29
CA VAL A 666 -16.22 -43.40 -52.53
C VAL A 666 -16.81 -43.96 -51.24
N SER A 667 -18.03 -44.47 -51.33
CA SER A 667 -18.72 -45.12 -50.22
C SER A 667 -19.15 -46.51 -50.64
N PHE A 668 -18.96 -47.48 -49.76
CA PHE A 668 -19.41 -48.84 -50.01
C PHE A 668 -20.01 -49.48 -48.76
N ARG A 669 -21.04 -50.29 -48.98
CA ARG A 669 -21.72 -51.03 -47.93
C ARG A 669 -21.26 -52.46 -47.94
N MET A 670 -20.92 -52.99 -46.77
CA MET A 670 -20.56 -54.37 -46.57
C MET A 670 -21.57 -55.06 -45.66
N ARG A 671 -21.75 -56.37 -45.84
CA ARG A 671 -22.57 -57.22 -44.97
C ARG A 671 -21.76 -58.40 -44.45
N ASN A 672 -21.99 -58.80 -43.21
CA ASN A 672 -21.47 -60.03 -42.65
C ASN A 672 -22.64 -60.94 -42.27
N ARG A 673 -22.83 -62.02 -43.03
CA ARG A 673 -23.96 -62.94 -42.86
C ARG A 673 -23.87 -63.76 -41.57
N ILE A 674 -22.66 -64.00 -41.06
CA ILE A 674 -22.44 -64.76 -39.82
C ILE A 674 -22.78 -63.91 -38.60
N LEU A 675 -22.38 -62.64 -38.62
CA LEU A 675 -22.64 -61.70 -37.53
C LEU A 675 -24.03 -61.04 -37.63
N GLY A 676 -24.71 -61.13 -38.79
CA GLY A 676 -25.99 -60.46 -39.03
C GLY A 676 -25.88 -58.92 -39.10
N GLN A 677 -24.72 -58.38 -39.47
CA GLN A 677 -24.42 -56.94 -39.41
C GLN A 677 -24.15 -56.34 -40.79
N TYR A 678 -24.39 -55.03 -40.91
CA TYR A 678 -23.97 -54.19 -42.02
C TYR A 678 -22.94 -53.18 -41.55
N LYS A 679 -22.06 -52.76 -42.45
CA LYS A 679 -21.06 -51.72 -42.21
C LYS A 679 -20.94 -50.85 -43.44
N ASP A 680 -21.11 -49.55 -43.27
CA ASP A 680 -20.85 -48.54 -44.28
C ASP A 680 -19.43 -48.01 -44.11
N VAL A 681 -18.69 -47.90 -45.20
CA VAL A 681 -17.31 -47.41 -45.23
C VAL A 681 -17.21 -46.29 -46.27
N CYS A 682 -16.50 -45.22 -45.94
CA CYS A 682 -16.40 -44.05 -46.81
C CYS A 682 -14.96 -43.51 -46.82
N PHE A 683 -14.45 -43.26 -48.03
CA PHE A 683 -13.17 -42.61 -48.27
C PHE A 683 -13.30 -41.44 -49.22
N ILE A 684 -12.51 -40.40 -48.99
CA ILE A 684 -12.24 -39.33 -49.95
C ILE A 684 -10.91 -39.62 -50.62
N LEU A 685 -10.88 -39.62 -51.94
CA LEU A 685 -9.74 -39.99 -52.75
C LEU A 685 -9.37 -38.82 -53.66
N ALA A 686 -8.17 -38.27 -53.52
CA ALA A 686 -7.69 -37.20 -54.38
C ALA A 686 -6.48 -37.65 -55.19
N ARG A 687 -6.40 -37.25 -56.47
CA ARG A 687 -5.21 -37.45 -57.30
C ARG A 687 -5.08 -36.41 -58.40
N VAL A 688 -3.86 -36.29 -58.92
CA VAL A 688 -3.57 -35.54 -60.14
C VAL A 688 -3.60 -36.49 -61.34
N ASN A 689 -4.32 -36.11 -62.39
CA ASN A 689 -4.40 -36.84 -63.65
C ASN A 689 -3.55 -36.12 -64.70
N ASP A 690 -2.47 -36.77 -65.11
CA ASP A 690 -1.59 -36.29 -66.16
C ASP A 690 -1.93 -37.02 -67.47
N THR A 691 -2.94 -36.51 -68.16
CA THR A 691 -3.48 -37.09 -69.39
C THR A 691 -2.49 -37.06 -70.55
N GLU A 692 -1.62 -36.05 -70.60
CA GLU A 692 -0.56 -35.90 -71.61
C GLU A 692 0.40 -37.09 -71.60
N PHE A 693 0.79 -37.55 -70.42
CA PHE A 693 1.71 -38.68 -70.25
C PHE A 693 0.99 -39.99 -69.87
N GLY A 694 -0.34 -39.99 -69.79
CA GLY A 694 -1.12 -41.15 -69.35
C GLY A 694 -0.84 -41.59 -67.90
N MET A 695 -0.38 -40.68 -67.04
CA MET A 695 0.06 -40.97 -65.67
C MET A 695 -0.97 -40.53 -64.63
N ARG A 696 -1.09 -41.30 -63.54
CA ARG A 696 -1.81 -40.92 -62.32
C ARG A 696 -0.77 -40.60 -61.27
N ARG A 697 -0.90 -39.44 -60.63
CA ARG A 697 0.14 -38.89 -59.76
C ARG A 697 -0.43 -38.52 -58.40
N ASP A 698 0.41 -38.80 -57.40
CA ASP A 698 0.25 -38.37 -56.02
C ASP A 698 -1.16 -38.58 -55.46
N GLY A 699 -1.61 -39.84 -55.50
CA GLY A 699 -2.86 -40.26 -54.91
C GLY A 699 -2.82 -40.18 -53.39
N VAL A 700 -3.87 -39.62 -52.80
CA VAL A 700 -4.09 -39.59 -51.35
C VAL A 700 -5.51 -40.07 -51.05
N SER A 701 -5.69 -40.71 -49.90
CA SER A 701 -6.98 -41.20 -49.44
C SER A 701 -7.18 -40.88 -47.97
N ALA A 702 -8.34 -40.34 -47.60
CA ALA A 702 -8.70 -40.02 -46.22
C ALA A 702 -10.07 -40.59 -45.86
N ASP A 703 -10.35 -40.77 -44.56
CA ASP A 703 -11.69 -41.12 -44.08
C ASP A 703 -12.64 -39.94 -44.32
N CYS A 704 -13.91 -40.20 -44.66
CA CYS A 704 -14.89 -39.14 -44.85
C CYS A 704 -15.20 -38.32 -43.58
N THR A 705 -14.69 -38.72 -42.41
CA THR A 705 -14.80 -37.98 -41.15
C THR A 705 -13.57 -37.12 -40.83
N ASP A 706 -12.46 -37.27 -41.56
CA ASP A 706 -11.21 -36.52 -41.35
C ASP A 706 -10.60 -36.05 -42.67
N PHE A 707 -10.82 -34.78 -43.00
CA PHE A 707 -10.39 -34.17 -44.27
C PHE A 707 -8.96 -33.62 -44.25
N ARG A 708 -8.22 -33.72 -43.13
CA ARG A 708 -6.93 -33.03 -42.97
C ARG A 708 -5.90 -33.42 -44.03
N GLU A 709 -5.83 -34.69 -44.41
CA GLU A 709 -4.90 -35.16 -45.44
C GLU A 709 -5.28 -34.63 -46.84
N ILE A 710 -6.59 -34.49 -47.12
CA ILE A 710 -7.09 -33.93 -48.38
C ILE A 710 -6.81 -32.42 -48.45
N GLU A 711 -7.04 -31.69 -47.37
CA GLU A 711 -6.74 -30.25 -47.32
C GLU A 711 -5.24 -29.97 -47.39
N SER A 712 -4.42 -30.79 -46.72
CA SER A 712 -2.96 -30.70 -46.87
C SER A 712 -2.53 -31.00 -48.31
N TRP A 713 -3.14 -31.99 -48.96
CA TRP A 713 -2.87 -32.31 -50.36
C TRP A 713 -3.28 -31.16 -51.30
N LYS A 714 -4.45 -30.56 -51.10
CA LYS A 714 -4.91 -29.39 -51.86
C LYS A 714 -3.94 -28.22 -51.74
N ALA A 715 -3.51 -27.90 -50.51
CA ALA A 715 -2.56 -26.82 -50.25
C ALA A 715 -1.19 -27.09 -50.91
N ASN A 716 -0.66 -28.31 -50.77
CA ASN A 716 0.64 -28.70 -51.36
C ASN A 716 0.64 -28.61 -52.88
N HIS A 717 -0.51 -28.88 -53.51
CA HIS A 717 -0.68 -28.82 -54.95
C HIS A 717 -1.21 -27.48 -55.45
N LYS A 718 -1.38 -26.45 -54.61
CA LYS A 718 -2.05 -25.19 -55.00
C LYS A 718 -3.35 -25.46 -55.77
N PHE A 719 -4.16 -26.37 -55.23
CA PHE A 719 -5.38 -26.81 -55.88
C PHE A 719 -6.36 -25.64 -56.03
N GLU A 720 -6.79 -25.39 -57.25
CA GLU A 720 -7.83 -24.41 -57.57
C GLU A 720 -9.11 -25.14 -57.93
N SER A 721 -10.15 -24.99 -57.11
CA SER A 721 -11.44 -25.65 -57.35
C SER A 721 -12.13 -25.07 -58.59
N ARG A 722 -12.66 -25.96 -59.41
CA ARG A 722 -13.59 -25.70 -60.51
C ARG A 722 -14.95 -26.35 -60.25
N TRP A 723 -15.23 -26.69 -58.99
CA TRP A 723 -16.43 -27.40 -58.55
C TRP A 723 -17.14 -26.73 -57.36
N VAL A 724 -16.36 -26.12 -56.47
CA VAL A 724 -16.78 -25.40 -55.27
C VAL A 724 -16.36 -23.93 -55.45
N ALA A 725 -17.27 -22.99 -55.20
CA ALA A 725 -16.93 -21.57 -55.24
C ALA A 725 -16.46 -21.12 -53.85
N GLU A 726 -15.26 -20.54 -53.78
CA GLU A 726 -14.70 -19.94 -52.56
C GLU A 726 -15.35 -18.60 -52.20
#